data_AF-A0A9D8BLV7-F1
#
_entry.id   AF-A0A9D8BLV7-F1
#
_cell.length_a   1.000
_cell.length_b   1.000
_cell.length_c   1.000
_cell.angle_alpha   90.00
_cell.angle_beta   90.00
_cell.angle_gamma   90.00
#
_symmetry.space_group_name_H-M   'P 1'
#
loop_
_entity.id
_entity.type
_entity.pdbx_description
1 polymer ?
#
loop_
_entity_poly.entity_id
_entity_poly.type
_entity_poly.pdbx_seq_one_letter_code
_entity_poly.pdbx_strand_id
1 'polypeptide(L)'
;MNFHISLSVLLLLASISPLAAETARDFHPASPIIKDIVWAPKETIACKAPGSDNFPMTWADDDNLYAAYGDGWGFEPRVAEKLSLGFVKVSGSPSDFTGINIRSQSGEDKGDGKDGKKASGMLMVDGILYMWVRNAGNSQLAWSTDHARTWKWCDWKFTTSFGCPTFLNFGKNYVGARDECVYIYSHDSDSAYTAADRMVLARVKKDQILNRDSYEFFQRTNTDGKPVWTRDIGQRGAVFTRVGKCYRSGVTYNAALKRYLWCQTLPPEPDARFCTGFGIFDAPEPWGPWTAVFSTENWDVGPGETSSFPTKWMSADGKTVALVFSGDDSFSVRKATLVLAGDAKFTPRTRVALFDGKWHINGRVTYRGTKTQGLLMNVRMVNSTFEDRKQGENAASVTSLRGFDPEANTDRFIAHIPEYAAHGVRAFTLCLQGGMPGYEGAVNSAFNPDGSLRDSYLRRIQRVIETCDRHGMAVILGCYYQRQDQILKGEAAVRAGVVNAVKWIKARGFTNVALEIANEFPHKGFDHRILRTPEGEVELIRLAKQTAPDLLVSTSGIGDGKFPDSVAEASDFVLIHFNGVPVAEIPKRIAALKKFGKPIVCNEDDKFDNEAAQAAELSVANGASWGLMLNRINQYFPLQFNGAADDPIVY
;
A
#
# COMPACT_ATOMS: atom_id res chain seq x y z
N MET A 1 -62.73 -22.14 33.93
CA MET A 1 -63.42 -21.14 33.10
C MET A 1 -62.35 -20.50 32.21
N ASN A 2 -62.43 -20.73 30.90
CA ASN A 2 -61.43 -20.40 29.88
C ASN A 2 -61.19 -18.88 29.78
N PHE A 3 -59.99 -18.45 29.35
CA PHE A 3 -59.76 -17.89 28.01
C PHE A 3 -58.27 -17.58 27.73
N HIS A 4 -57.85 -17.92 26.50
CA HIS A 4 -56.59 -17.61 25.82
C HIS A 4 -56.34 -16.10 25.63
N ILE A 5 -55.07 -15.65 25.69
CA ILE A 5 -54.49 -14.54 24.88
C ILE A 5 -52.97 -14.82 24.77
N SER A 6 -52.44 -15.29 23.64
CA SER A 6 -51.96 -14.61 22.42
C SER A 6 -50.65 -13.81 22.54
N LEU A 7 -49.69 -14.25 21.72
CA LEU A 7 -48.33 -13.75 21.50
C LEU A 7 -48.37 -12.37 20.82
N SER A 8 -47.68 -11.35 21.36
CA SER A 8 -47.44 -10.07 20.65
C SER A 8 -46.22 -9.32 21.18
N VAL A 9 -45.19 -9.29 20.33
CA VAL A 9 -44.19 -8.22 20.10
C VAL A 9 -43.52 -7.57 21.33
N LEU A 10 -42.29 -8.02 21.62
CA LEU A 10 -41.34 -7.32 22.48
C LEU A 10 -40.65 -6.20 21.67
N LEU A 11 -41.12 -4.96 21.84
CA LEU A 11 -40.38 -3.74 21.46
C LEU A 11 -39.64 -3.26 22.72
N LEU A 12 -38.38 -3.68 22.88
CA LEU A 12 -37.52 -3.18 23.95
C LEU A 12 -36.82 -1.91 23.46
N LEU A 13 -37.44 -0.76 23.71
CA LEU A 13 -36.77 0.54 23.73
C LEU A 13 -35.85 0.56 24.96
N ALA A 14 -34.58 0.19 24.78
CA ALA A 14 -33.56 0.42 25.79
C ALA A 14 -33.19 1.91 25.79
N SER A 15 -33.71 2.61 26.81
CA SER A 15 -33.28 3.93 27.25
C SER A 15 -31.77 3.92 27.53
N ILE A 16 -31.00 4.59 26.67
CA ILE A 16 -29.57 4.85 26.91
C ILE A 16 -29.49 6.02 27.91
N SER A 17 -29.15 5.71 29.15
CA SER A 17 -28.75 6.70 30.15
C SER A 17 -27.49 7.44 29.67
N PRO A 18 -27.44 8.78 29.70
CA PRO A 18 -26.24 9.53 29.36
C PRO A 18 -25.33 9.59 30.59
N LEU A 19 -24.69 8.47 30.92
CA LEU A 19 -23.63 8.41 31.92
C LEU A 19 -22.66 7.26 31.60
N ALA A 20 -22.15 7.26 30.38
CA ALA A 20 -21.08 6.35 29.92
C ALA A 20 -20.18 7.04 28.88
N ALA A 21 -19.93 8.34 29.07
CA ALA A 21 -19.02 9.13 28.26
C ALA A 21 -17.87 9.64 29.13
N GLU A 22 -17.06 8.73 29.71
CA GLU A 22 -15.78 9.11 30.31
C GLU A 22 -14.89 7.89 30.59
N THR A 23 -14.26 7.39 29.53
CA THR A 23 -12.85 6.96 29.49
C THR A 23 -12.46 6.92 28.02
N ALA A 24 -12.05 8.06 27.45
CA ALA A 24 -11.52 8.10 26.09
C ALA A 24 -10.24 7.24 26.05
N ARG A 25 -10.28 6.14 25.29
CA ARG A 25 -9.17 5.18 25.17
C ARG A 25 -7.93 5.87 24.60
N ASP A 26 -6.82 5.77 25.32
CA ASP A 26 -5.47 6.27 24.98
C ASP A 26 -4.81 5.53 23.78
N PHE A 27 -5.61 4.87 22.95
CA PHE A 27 -5.16 3.96 21.90
C PHE A 27 -5.73 4.36 20.54
N HIS A 28 -4.86 4.82 19.64
CA HIS A 28 -5.15 4.89 18.22
C HIS A 28 -5.35 3.47 17.66
N PRO A 29 -6.26 3.27 16.69
CA PRO A 29 -6.40 1.97 16.04
C PRO A 29 -5.09 1.58 15.35
N ALA A 30 -4.76 0.29 15.37
CA ALA A 30 -3.58 -0.23 14.70
C ALA A 30 -3.64 0.04 13.19
N SER A 31 -2.49 0.33 12.59
CA SER A 31 -2.40 0.59 11.16
C SER A 31 -2.91 -0.61 10.34
N PRO A 32 -3.77 -0.38 9.34
CA PRO A 32 -4.17 -1.43 8.42
C PRO A 32 -3.02 -1.82 7.47
N ILE A 33 -2.04 -0.94 7.25
CA ILE A 33 -0.98 -1.10 6.25
C ILE A 33 0.36 -1.48 6.88
N ILE A 34 0.82 -0.76 7.91
CA ILE A 34 2.14 -0.95 8.52
C ILE A 34 1.97 -1.61 9.88
N LYS A 35 2.23 -2.91 9.97
CA LYS A 35 1.97 -3.69 11.17
C LYS A 35 2.99 -3.52 12.28
N ASP A 36 4.23 -3.21 11.91
CA ASP A 36 5.31 -3.06 12.87
C ASP A 36 6.47 -2.26 12.27
N ILE A 37 7.44 -1.92 13.12
CA ILE A 37 8.72 -1.35 12.74
C ILE A 37 9.84 -2.11 13.43
N VAL A 38 10.76 -2.67 12.64
CA VAL A 38 11.95 -3.36 13.14
C VAL A 38 13.11 -2.38 13.16
N TRP A 39 13.57 -2.04 14.37
CA TRP A 39 14.72 -1.18 14.57
C TRP A 39 16.03 -1.94 14.39
N ALA A 40 17.01 -1.33 13.72
CA ALA A 40 18.38 -1.84 13.74
C ALA A 40 18.94 -1.85 15.17
N PRO A 41 19.92 -2.72 15.52
CA PRO A 41 20.50 -2.75 16.86
C PRO A 41 21.04 -1.38 17.27
N LYS A 42 20.90 -1.00 18.54
CA LYS A 42 21.30 0.34 19.04
C LYS A 42 22.79 0.61 18.86
N GLU A 43 23.62 -0.43 18.83
CA GLU A 43 25.07 -0.36 18.61
C GLU A 43 25.41 0.07 17.18
N THR A 44 24.45 0.05 16.26
CA THR A 44 24.60 0.50 14.87
C THR A 44 24.18 1.95 14.66
N ILE A 45 23.74 2.66 15.72
CA ILE A 45 23.37 4.08 15.63
C ILE A 45 24.61 4.89 15.31
N ALA A 46 24.56 5.62 14.20
CA ALA A 46 25.63 6.55 13.83
C ALA A 46 25.37 7.91 14.49
N CYS A 47 26.31 8.37 15.31
CA CYS A 47 26.24 9.65 16.00
C CYS A 47 27.32 10.61 15.49
N LYS A 48 26.94 11.86 15.16
CA LYS A 48 27.85 12.97 14.86
C LYS A 48 27.38 14.24 15.57
N ALA A 49 28.17 15.32 15.48
CA ALA A 49 27.88 16.60 16.13
C ALA A 49 27.60 16.50 17.65
N PRO A 50 28.44 15.77 18.42
CA PRO A 50 28.18 15.55 19.84
C PRO A 50 28.17 16.87 20.62
N GLY A 51 27.19 17.00 21.51
CA GLY A 51 26.86 18.22 22.24
C GLY A 51 25.98 19.19 21.44
N SER A 52 25.20 18.72 20.46
CA SER A 52 24.21 19.52 19.73
C SER A 52 22.87 18.79 19.66
N ASP A 53 21.77 19.50 19.89
CA ASP A 53 20.42 18.95 19.87
C ASP A 53 19.60 19.46 18.67
N ASN A 54 18.33 19.04 18.59
CA ASN A 54 17.29 19.71 17.80
C ASN A 54 17.61 19.92 16.30
N PHE A 55 17.31 18.91 15.49
CA PHE A 55 17.63 18.86 14.06
C PHE A 55 16.39 18.83 13.14
N PRO A 56 15.54 19.87 13.10
CA PRO A 56 14.54 19.97 12.04
C PRO A 56 15.24 20.10 10.68
N MET A 57 14.74 19.39 9.66
CA MET A 57 15.43 19.27 8.37
C MET A 57 14.50 19.08 7.17
N THR A 58 15.06 19.30 5.98
CA THR A 58 14.38 19.12 4.69
C THR A 58 15.36 18.64 3.62
N TRP A 59 14.85 17.96 2.59
CA TRP A 59 15.61 17.61 1.39
C TRP A 59 15.58 18.75 0.37
N ALA A 60 16.73 19.35 0.12
CA ALA A 60 16.88 20.50 -0.76
C ALA A 60 17.07 20.15 -2.25
N ASP A 61 16.91 21.16 -3.09
CA ASP A 61 17.07 21.15 -4.55
C ASP A 61 18.47 20.75 -5.04
N ASP A 62 19.51 20.96 -4.24
CA ASP A 62 20.90 20.57 -4.50
C ASP A 62 21.21 19.11 -4.11
N ASP A 63 20.17 18.34 -3.78
CA ASP A 63 20.25 16.97 -3.32
C ASP A 63 20.91 16.78 -1.94
N ASN A 64 20.99 17.80 -1.09
CA ASN A 64 21.44 17.66 0.29
C ASN A 64 20.29 17.77 1.29
N LEU A 65 20.52 17.28 2.52
CA LEU A 65 19.67 17.63 3.65
C LEU A 65 20.18 18.94 4.23
N TYR A 66 19.28 19.89 4.47
CA TYR A 66 19.59 21.07 5.27
C TYR A 66 18.91 20.90 6.61
N ALA A 67 19.65 21.10 7.69
CA ALA A 67 19.18 20.99 9.06
C ALA A 67 19.61 22.22 9.87
N ALA A 68 18.82 22.56 10.88
CA ALA A 68 19.30 23.40 11.98
C ALA A 68 19.89 22.49 13.06
N TYR A 69 20.62 23.06 14.01
CA TYR A 69 20.97 22.41 15.28
C TYR A 69 20.79 23.42 16.42
N GLY A 70 20.46 22.93 17.60
CA GLY A 70 20.31 23.71 18.82
C GLY A 70 21.35 23.36 19.88
N ASP A 71 21.45 24.25 20.86
CA ASP A 71 22.31 24.20 22.06
C ASP A 71 23.66 23.47 21.85
N GLY A 72 24.40 23.84 20.80
CA GLY A 72 25.59 23.10 20.43
C GLY A 72 26.55 23.78 19.46
N TRP A 73 27.52 23.00 18.99
CA TRP A 73 28.63 23.45 18.14
C TRP A 73 28.61 22.87 16.72
N GLY A 74 27.57 22.09 16.40
CA GLY A 74 27.39 21.46 15.10
C GLY A 74 28.39 20.33 14.82
N PHE A 75 28.61 20.07 13.53
CA PHE A 75 29.49 18.99 13.06
C PHE A 75 30.98 19.38 13.18
N GLU A 76 31.90 18.42 13.04
CA GLU A 76 33.32 18.75 12.95
C GLU A 76 33.68 19.32 11.56
N PRO A 77 34.51 20.39 11.46
CA PRO A 77 35.04 21.18 12.57
C PRO A 77 33.95 22.03 13.22
N ARG A 78 33.89 21.97 14.56
CA ARG A 78 32.95 22.72 15.39
C ARG A 78 33.02 24.23 15.14
N VAL A 79 31.88 24.90 15.32
CA VAL A 79 31.89 26.36 15.44
C VAL A 79 32.58 26.81 16.73
N ALA A 80 33.10 28.04 16.75
CA ALA A 80 33.89 28.55 17.88
C ALA A 80 33.09 28.75 19.18
N GLU A 81 31.79 29.01 19.07
CA GLU A 81 30.91 29.31 20.19
C GLU A 81 29.67 28.43 20.13
N LYS A 82 29.10 28.11 21.29
CA LYS A 82 27.83 27.37 21.39
C LYS A 82 26.69 28.24 20.85
N LEU A 83 25.85 27.66 20.00
CA LEU A 83 24.70 28.31 19.39
C LEU A 83 23.41 27.65 19.87
N SER A 84 22.39 28.45 20.21
CA SER A 84 21.02 27.94 20.42
C SER A 84 20.33 27.65 19.08
N LEU A 85 20.79 28.31 18.02
CA LEU A 85 20.35 28.10 16.64
C LEU A 85 21.56 28.19 15.71
N GLY A 86 21.97 27.06 15.15
CA GLY A 86 22.96 26.95 14.08
C GLY A 86 22.45 26.14 12.90
N PHE A 87 23.23 26.07 11.82
CA PHE A 87 22.82 25.45 10.56
C PHE A 87 23.88 24.49 10.01
N VAL A 88 23.43 23.44 9.35
CA VAL A 88 24.29 22.43 8.75
C VAL A 88 23.71 21.93 7.43
N LYS A 89 24.60 21.75 6.45
CA LYS A 89 24.33 20.95 5.25
C LYS A 89 24.82 19.53 5.49
N VAL A 90 23.94 18.55 5.35
CA VAL A 90 24.23 17.12 5.48
C VAL A 90 24.17 16.44 4.11
N SER A 91 25.26 15.76 3.76
CA SER A 91 25.45 15.07 2.49
C SER A 91 25.70 13.58 2.73
N GLY A 92 25.39 12.73 1.75
CA GLY A 92 25.67 11.29 1.80
C GLY A 92 24.48 10.42 2.19
N SER A 93 24.79 9.19 2.60
CA SER A 93 23.82 8.13 2.91
C SER A 93 23.61 8.00 4.43
N PRO A 94 22.54 7.33 4.90
CA PRO A 94 22.31 7.13 6.34
C PRO A 94 23.47 6.48 7.10
N SER A 95 24.27 5.65 6.43
CA SER A 95 25.42 4.95 7.01
C SER A 95 26.76 5.67 6.80
N ASP A 96 26.79 6.66 5.92
CA ASP A 96 28.01 7.39 5.54
C ASP A 96 27.62 8.82 5.15
N PHE A 97 27.23 9.60 6.17
CA PHE A 97 26.86 11.00 6.01
C PHE A 97 27.95 11.91 6.56
N THR A 98 28.08 13.10 5.97
CA THR A 98 28.95 14.18 6.47
C THR A 98 28.13 15.45 6.66
N GLY A 99 28.55 16.30 7.58
CA GLY A 99 27.91 17.58 7.83
C GLY A 99 28.91 18.71 7.70
N ILE A 100 28.49 19.81 7.09
CA ILE A 100 29.27 21.04 6.97
C ILE A 100 28.47 22.15 7.64
N ASN A 101 29.00 22.71 8.73
CA ASN A 101 28.39 23.84 9.41
C ASN A 101 28.30 25.05 8.46
N ILE A 102 27.13 25.69 8.44
CA ILE A 102 26.88 26.89 7.63
C ILE A 102 26.88 28.07 8.59
N ARG A 103 27.79 29.02 8.40
CA ARG A 103 27.79 30.26 9.18
C ARG A 103 26.76 31.23 8.64
N SER A 104 25.90 31.73 9.51
CA SER A 104 24.86 32.70 9.14
C SER A 104 24.63 33.78 10.19
N GLN A 105 25.24 34.95 10.00
CA GLN A 105 25.10 36.07 10.93
C GLN A 105 23.64 36.54 11.11
N SER A 106 22.81 36.38 10.09
CA SER A 106 21.39 36.79 10.11
C SER A 106 20.44 35.73 10.69
N GLY A 107 20.91 34.49 10.84
CA GLY A 107 20.07 33.37 11.27
C GLY A 107 20.50 32.74 12.60
N GLU A 108 21.79 32.79 12.92
CA GLU A 108 22.34 32.20 14.14
C GLU A 108 21.86 32.94 15.39
N ASP A 109 21.69 32.20 16.47
CA ASP A 109 21.36 32.77 17.77
C ASP A 109 22.14 32.10 18.90
N LYS A 110 22.26 32.82 20.01
CA LYS A 110 22.93 32.40 21.24
C LYS A 110 21.93 32.33 22.39
N GLY A 111 22.30 31.61 23.43
CA GLY A 111 21.46 31.39 24.61
C GLY A 111 21.42 29.91 24.95
N ASP A 112 20.70 29.57 26.00
CA ASP A 112 20.53 28.20 26.46
C ASP A 112 19.05 27.90 26.72
N GLY A 113 18.62 26.68 26.42
CA GLY A 113 17.29 26.21 26.78
C GLY A 113 16.16 27.05 26.16
N LYS A 114 15.37 27.72 27.00
CA LYS A 114 14.22 28.56 26.58
C LYS A 114 14.61 30.00 26.24
N ASP A 115 15.82 30.41 26.60
CA ASP A 115 16.26 31.80 26.51
C ASP A 115 16.95 32.11 25.17
N GLY A 116 17.24 31.09 24.36
CA GLY A 116 17.69 31.23 22.97
C GLY A 116 16.65 30.73 21.97
N LYS A 117 16.60 31.35 20.77
CA LYS A 117 15.77 30.85 19.67
C LYS A 117 16.23 29.47 19.24
N LYS A 118 15.27 28.61 18.86
CA LYS A 118 15.53 27.25 18.35
C LYS A 118 14.63 26.92 17.18
N ALA A 119 15.16 26.29 16.14
CA ALA A 119 14.34 25.82 15.02
C ALA A 119 13.41 24.68 15.46
N SER A 120 12.16 24.64 15.01
CA SER A 120 11.22 23.53 15.27
C SER A 120 10.73 22.83 14.01
N GLY A 121 10.92 23.45 12.84
CA GLY A 121 10.54 22.87 11.56
C GLY A 121 11.34 23.50 10.42
N MET A 122 11.64 22.71 9.40
CA MET A 122 12.28 23.21 8.19
C MET A 122 11.70 22.53 6.95
N LEU A 123 11.62 23.30 5.85
CA LEU A 123 11.06 22.90 4.58
C LEU A 123 11.77 23.64 3.45
N MET A 124 12.02 22.99 2.32
CA MET A 124 12.39 23.68 1.08
C MET A 124 11.25 23.58 0.08
N VAL A 125 10.83 24.72 -0.48
CA VAL A 125 9.83 24.80 -1.56
C VAL A 125 10.38 25.71 -2.65
N ASP A 126 10.43 25.21 -3.88
CA ASP A 126 10.86 25.96 -5.07
C ASP A 126 12.21 26.69 -4.88
N GLY A 127 13.17 26.02 -4.24
CA GLY A 127 14.53 26.54 -3.99
C GLY A 127 14.64 27.49 -2.80
N ILE A 128 13.56 27.72 -2.06
CA ILE A 128 13.53 28.59 -0.87
C ILE A 128 13.43 27.73 0.39
N LEU A 129 14.38 27.90 1.32
CA LEU A 129 14.30 27.30 2.65
C LEU A 129 13.39 28.15 3.52
N TYR A 130 12.48 27.48 4.23
CA TYR A 130 11.62 28.05 5.26
C TYR A 130 11.90 27.35 6.58
N MET A 131 11.93 28.13 7.66
CA MET A 131 12.19 27.62 9.00
C MET A 131 11.20 28.21 9.99
N TRP A 132 10.57 27.34 10.77
CA TRP A 132 9.86 27.71 11.99
C TRP A 132 10.83 27.75 13.16
N VAL A 133 10.76 28.83 13.94
CA VAL A 133 11.63 29.07 15.08
C VAL A 133 10.79 29.30 16.33
N ARG A 134 10.92 28.43 17.33
CA ARG A 134 10.33 28.56 18.67
C ARG A 134 11.17 29.48 19.56
N ASN A 135 10.67 29.77 20.77
CA ASN A 135 11.29 30.67 21.75
C ASN A 135 11.44 32.12 21.24
N ALA A 136 10.65 32.49 20.25
CA ALA A 136 10.64 33.85 19.71
C ALA A 136 9.53 34.72 20.33
N GLY A 137 8.98 34.33 21.49
CA GLY A 137 7.72 34.84 22.08
C GLY A 137 6.50 33.93 21.82
N ASN A 138 6.63 32.99 20.88
CA ASN A 138 5.88 31.73 20.68
C ASN A 138 6.53 31.06 19.45
N SER A 139 6.20 31.45 18.21
CA SER A 139 6.99 31.01 17.04
C SER A 139 7.01 32.01 15.87
N GLN A 140 8.15 32.09 15.19
CA GLN A 140 8.41 33.03 14.09
C GLN A 140 8.92 32.30 12.85
N LEU A 141 8.44 32.71 11.68
CA LEU A 141 8.87 32.17 10.41
C LEU A 141 10.08 32.95 9.86
N ALA A 142 11.07 32.22 9.37
CA ALA A 142 12.20 32.75 8.62
C ALA A 142 12.34 32.04 7.27
N TRP A 143 13.00 32.70 6.31
CA TRP A 143 13.32 32.10 5.02
C TRP A 143 14.70 32.48 4.50
N SER A 144 15.27 31.62 3.65
CA SER A 144 16.57 31.76 3.01
C SER A 144 16.48 31.35 1.54
N THR A 145 17.08 32.16 0.67
CA THR A 145 17.16 31.92 -0.79
C THR A 145 18.57 31.53 -1.23
N ASP A 146 19.47 31.28 -0.28
CA ASP A 146 20.90 31.04 -0.51
C ASP A 146 21.41 29.89 0.37
N HIS A 147 20.56 28.88 0.57
CA HIS A 147 20.89 27.64 1.25
C HIS A 147 21.38 27.88 2.69
N ALA A 148 20.60 28.64 3.46
CA ALA A 148 20.80 28.98 4.87
C ALA A 148 22.00 29.89 5.19
N ARG A 149 22.65 30.49 4.18
CA ARG A 149 23.74 31.46 4.41
C ARG A 149 23.22 32.78 4.97
N THR A 150 22.09 33.27 4.45
CA THR A 150 21.38 34.42 4.98
C THR A 150 19.91 34.11 5.21
N TRP A 151 19.33 34.74 6.23
CA TRP A 151 17.94 34.55 6.65
C TRP A 151 17.22 35.88 6.75
N LYS A 152 15.99 35.90 6.29
CA LYS A 152 15.02 36.96 6.50
C LYS A 152 13.93 36.44 7.43
N TRP A 153 13.37 37.33 8.23
CA TRP A 153 12.40 36.98 9.27
C TRP A 153 11.09 37.69 9.01
N CYS A 154 9.98 36.99 9.17
CA CYS A 154 8.66 37.62 9.13
C CYS A 154 8.52 38.59 10.30
N ASP A 155 7.83 39.71 10.09
CA ASP A 155 7.49 40.68 11.13
C ASP A 155 6.40 40.18 12.09
N TRP A 156 5.65 39.16 11.67
CA TRP A 156 4.62 38.49 12.45
C TRP A 156 5.12 37.19 13.10
N LYS A 157 4.34 36.74 14.10
CA LYS A 157 4.55 35.51 14.86
C LYS A 157 3.23 34.78 15.05
N PHE A 158 3.25 33.47 15.26
CA PHE A 158 2.15 32.86 16.01
C PHE A 158 2.29 33.24 17.47
N THR A 159 1.16 33.50 18.12
CA THR A 159 1.05 33.83 19.55
C THR A 159 -0.02 32.99 20.25
N THR A 160 -0.72 32.13 19.52
CA THR A 160 -1.75 31.23 20.03
C THR A 160 -1.52 29.85 19.42
N SER A 161 -1.54 28.80 20.25
CA SER A 161 -1.09 27.46 19.88
C SER A 161 0.30 27.50 19.25
N PHE A 162 0.62 26.55 18.37
CA PHE A 162 1.78 26.59 17.48
C PHE A 162 3.09 27.02 18.15
N GLY A 163 3.30 26.65 19.42
CA GLY A 163 4.52 26.97 20.18
C GLY A 163 5.76 26.19 19.71
N CYS A 164 5.56 25.08 18.98
CA CYS A 164 6.63 24.30 18.36
C CYS A 164 6.20 23.77 16.98
N PRO A 165 5.99 24.65 15.98
CA PRO A 165 5.48 24.23 14.69
C PRO A 165 6.53 23.46 13.88
N THR A 166 6.11 22.39 13.22
CA THR A 166 6.90 21.63 12.26
C THR A 166 6.19 21.53 10.92
N PHE A 167 6.95 21.54 9.82
CA PHE A 167 6.41 21.29 8.49
C PHE A 167 6.22 19.79 8.23
N LEU A 168 5.19 19.47 7.44
CA LEU A 168 5.11 18.22 6.71
C LEU A 168 6.17 18.20 5.60
N ASN A 169 7.05 17.22 5.59
CA ASN A 169 8.04 17.06 4.52
C ASN A 169 7.56 16.10 3.43
N PHE A 170 7.83 16.45 2.17
CA PHE A 170 7.67 15.58 0.99
C PHE A 170 9.05 15.25 0.39
N GLY A 171 9.13 14.92 -0.89
CA GLY A 171 10.40 14.62 -1.56
C GLY A 171 11.30 15.85 -1.71
N LYS A 172 12.37 15.66 -2.48
CA LYS A 172 13.36 16.69 -2.83
C LYS A 172 12.68 17.99 -3.24
N ASN A 173 13.03 19.11 -2.60
CA ASN A 173 12.46 20.42 -2.91
C ASN A 173 10.91 20.42 -2.92
N TYR A 174 10.31 19.70 -1.98
CA TYR A 174 8.86 19.51 -1.86
C TYR A 174 8.17 18.75 -3.01
N VAL A 175 8.92 18.09 -3.89
CA VAL A 175 8.37 17.28 -4.98
C VAL A 175 7.49 16.16 -4.43
N GLY A 176 6.36 15.93 -5.09
CA GLY A 176 5.36 14.93 -4.68
C GLY A 176 4.37 15.45 -3.63
N ALA A 177 4.39 16.74 -3.31
CA ALA A 177 3.33 17.40 -2.55
C ALA A 177 1.96 17.08 -3.16
N ARG A 178 1.00 16.76 -2.29
CA ARG A 178 -0.34 16.31 -2.72
C ARG A 178 -1.16 17.41 -3.40
N ASP A 179 -0.84 18.68 -3.12
CA ASP A 179 -1.56 19.86 -3.57
C ASP A 179 -0.65 21.11 -3.49
N GLU A 180 -1.22 22.29 -3.70
CA GLU A 180 -0.53 23.57 -3.64
C GLU A 180 -0.36 24.14 -2.24
N CYS A 181 -0.56 23.33 -1.19
CA CYS A 181 -0.39 23.76 0.19
C CYS A 181 0.87 23.20 0.84
N VAL A 182 1.40 23.98 1.78
CA VAL A 182 2.29 23.49 2.84
C VAL A 182 1.46 23.24 4.09
N TYR A 183 1.81 22.17 4.82
CA TYR A 183 1.11 21.75 6.04
C TYR A 183 2.01 21.91 7.25
N ILE A 184 1.47 22.45 8.34
CA ILE A 184 2.20 22.74 9.59
C ILE A 184 1.48 22.08 10.77
N TYR A 185 2.20 21.28 11.55
CA TYR A 185 1.70 20.64 12.77
C TYR A 185 2.30 21.27 14.01
N SER A 186 1.55 21.29 15.10
CA SER A 186 2.06 21.58 16.45
C SER A 186 1.20 20.88 17.48
N HIS A 187 1.74 20.60 18.67
CA HIS A 187 0.89 20.35 19.83
C HIS A 187 0.16 21.63 20.19
N ASP A 188 -1.04 21.51 20.76
CA ASP A 188 -1.92 22.65 20.99
C ASP A 188 -1.57 23.45 22.24
N SER A 189 -0.40 24.09 22.21
CA SER A 189 0.14 24.91 23.29
C SER A 189 0.91 26.09 22.73
N ASP A 190 0.94 27.19 23.48
CA ASP A 190 1.73 28.38 23.16
C ASP A 190 3.23 28.17 23.41
N SER A 191 3.60 27.07 24.09
CA SER A 191 4.95 26.77 24.54
C SER A 191 5.45 25.45 23.97
N ALA A 192 6.72 25.40 23.55
CA ALA A 192 7.40 24.19 23.15
C ALA A 192 7.72 23.21 24.31
N TYR A 193 7.42 23.61 25.55
CA TYR A 193 7.77 22.89 26.78
C TYR A 193 6.56 22.38 27.56
N THR A 194 5.35 22.70 27.11
CA THR A 194 4.11 22.27 27.75
C THR A 194 3.43 21.27 26.85
N ALA A 195 3.32 20.02 27.31
CA ALA A 195 2.55 18.99 26.63
C ALA A 195 1.07 19.40 26.50
N ALA A 196 0.40 18.88 25.47
CA ALA A 196 -1.01 19.10 25.22
C ALA A 196 -1.77 17.78 25.09
N ASP A 197 -3.10 17.86 25.04
CA ASP A 197 -3.96 16.70 24.80
C ASP A 197 -4.13 16.40 23.31
N ARG A 198 -3.84 17.37 22.44
CA ARG A 198 -4.08 17.28 21.01
C ARG A 198 -2.98 17.95 20.17
N MET A 199 -2.83 17.46 18.95
CA MET A 199 -2.11 18.14 17.88
C MET A 199 -3.09 18.90 16.99
N VAL A 200 -2.63 20.03 16.48
CA VAL A 200 -3.35 20.90 15.54
C VAL A 200 -2.62 20.95 14.20
N LEU A 201 -3.34 21.31 13.14
CA LEU A 201 -2.85 21.39 11.78
C LEU A 201 -3.23 22.74 11.16
N ALA A 202 -2.27 23.40 10.53
CA ALA A 202 -2.49 24.54 9.65
C ALA A 202 -2.05 24.21 8.22
N ARG A 203 -2.57 24.95 7.27
CA ARG A 203 -2.09 24.96 5.89
C ARG A 203 -2.02 26.37 5.33
N VAL A 204 -1.18 26.55 4.32
CA VAL A 204 -1.11 27.78 3.52
C VAL A 204 -0.64 27.43 2.11
N LYS A 205 -1.05 28.19 1.10
CA LYS A 205 -0.57 27.99 -0.26
C LYS A 205 0.95 28.26 -0.35
N LYS A 206 1.66 27.52 -1.20
CA LYS A 206 3.12 27.62 -1.37
C LYS A 206 3.60 29.04 -1.69
N ASP A 207 2.83 29.79 -2.47
CA ASP A 207 3.13 31.19 -2.85
C ASP A 207 2.74 32.22 -1.78
N GLN A 208 2.10 31.78 -0.69
CA GLN A 208 1.57 32.63 0.38
C GLN A 208 2.18 32.34 1.75
N ILE A 209 3.24 31.52 1.85
CA ILE A 209 3.83 31.09 3.13
C ILE A 209 4.22 32.28 4.02
N LEU A 210 4.68 33.39 3.43
CA LEU A 210 5.09 34.59 4.17
C LEU A 210 3.92 35.47 4.64
N ASN A 211 2.70 35.23 4.17
CA ASN A 211 1.53 36.04 4.46
C ASN A 211 0.68 35.43 5.59
N ARG A 212 0.69 36.07 6.77
CA ARG A 212 -0.03 35.58 7.97
C ARG A 212 -1.52 35.35 7.75
N ASP A 213 -2.18 36.20 6.95
CA ASP A 213 -3.64 36.16 6.77
C ASP A 213 -4.10 35.06 5.80
N SER A 214 -3.17 34.44 5.09
CA SER A 214 -3.42 33.33 4.16
C SER A 214 -3.47 31.95 4.83
N TYR A 215 -3.15 31.86 6.13
CA TYR A 215 -3.14 30.60 6.86
C TYR A 215 -4.55 30.16 7.22
N GLU A 216 -4.81 28.87 7.03
CA GLU A 216 -6.05 28.21 7.43
C GLU A 216 -5.74 27.09 8.44
N PHE A 217 -6.62 26.89 9.41
CA PHE A 217 -6.48 25.93 10.48
C PHE A 217 -7.51 24.82 10.31
N PHE A 218 -7.09 23.59 10.53
CA PHE A 218 -7.98 22.44 10.51
C PHE A 218 -8.97 22.56 11.66
N GLN A 219 -10.27 22.49 11.38
CA GLN A 219 -11.33 22.54 12.39
C GLN A 219 -11.83 21.14 12.71
N ARG A 220 -12.14 20.33 11.70
CA ARG A 220 -12.69 18.98 11.84
C ARG A 220 -12.71 18.26 10.50
N THR A 221 -12.99 16.96 10.53
CA THR A 221 -13.43 16.21 9.35
C THR A 221 -14.96 16.21 9.31
N ASN A 222 -15.56 16.44 8.14
CA ASN A 222 -17.01 16.37 7.96
C ASN A 222 -17.48 14.90 7.81
N THR A 223 -18.80 14.70 7.67
CA THR A 223 -19.41 13.37 7.52
C THR A 223 -18.97 12.61 6.27
N ASP A 224 -18.47 13.31 5.24
CA ASP A 224 -17.97 12.74 4.00
C ASP A 224 -16.47 12.42 4.05
N GLY A 225 -15.82 12.56 5.21
CA GLY A 225 -14.39 12.35 5.36
C GLY A 225 -13.50 13.50 4.85
N LYS A 226 -14.08 14.66 4.49
CA LYS A 226 -13.35 15.83 3.97
C LYS A 226 -12.97 16.80 5.10
N PRO A 227 -11.79 17.44 5.04
CA PRO A 227 -11.38 18.40 6.05
C PRO A 227 -12.15 19.72 5.92
N VAL A 228 -12.54 20.27 7.06
CA VAL A 228 -13.11 21.62 7.19
C VAL A 228 -12.01 22.53 7.74
N TRP A 229 -11.82 23.66 7.06
CA TRP A 229 -10.78 24.64 7.37
C TRP A 229 -11.42 25.96 7.82
N THR A 230 -10.77 26.65 8.74
CA THR A 230 -11.17 27.97 9.25
C THR A 230 -9.99 28.94 9.20
N ARG A 231 -10.27 30.23 9.07
CA ARG A 231 -9.23 31.29 9.22
C ARG A 231 -9.10 31.78 10.66
N ASP A 232 -10.07 31.44 11.51
CA ASP A 232 -10.04 31.76 12.94
C ASP A 232 -9.28 30.67 13.70
N ILE A 233 -8.08 31.01 14.18
CA ILE A 233 -7.24 30.09 14.96
C ILE A 233 -7.92 29.62 16.25
N GLY A 234 -8.86 30.39 16.82
CA GLY A 234 -9.63 30.01 18.00
C GLY A 234 -10.56 28.82 17.74
N GLN A 235 -10.91 28.56 16.48
CA GLN A 235 -11.79 27.46 16.07
C GLN A 235 -11.04 26.21 15.58
N ARG A 236 -9.71 26.17 15.69
CA ARG A 236 -8.91 25.00 15.33
C ARG A 236 -9.35 23.77 16.15
N GLY A 237 -9.39 22.61 15.50
CA GLY A 237 -9.67 21.32 16.12
C GLY A 237 -8.46 20.40 16.15
N ALA A 238 -8.68 19.21 16.67
CA ALA A 238 -7.64 18.18 16.80
C ALA A 238 -7.48 17.40 15.50
N VAL A 239 -6.25 17.29 15.00
CA VAL A 239 -5.90 16.30 13.97
C VAL A 239 -5.49 14.96 14.58
N PHE A 240 -5.02 15.00 15.83
CA PHE A 240 -4.53 13.85 16.60
C PHE A 240 -4.76 14.16 18.07
N THR A 241 -5.16 13.17 18.88
CA THR A 241 -5.46 13.37 20.32
C THR A 241 -4.85 12.24 21.14
N ARG A 242 -4.02 12.61 22.11
CA ARG A 242 -3.54 11.75 23.20
C ARG A 242 -3.38 12.61 24.44
N VAL A 243 -4.26 12.40 25.42
CA VAL A 243 -4.38 13.22 26.63
C VAL A 243 -3.02 13.29 27.34
N GLY A 244 -2.52 14.52 27.55
CA GLY A 244 -1.26 14.83 28.19
C GLY A 244 0.01 14.37 27.45
N LYS A 245 -0.10 13.79 26.24
CA LYS A 245 1.01 13.10 25.56
C LYS A 245 1.41 13.75 24.23
N CYS A 246 0.70 14.79 23.78
CA CYS A 246 1.05 15.51 22.55
C CYS A 246 2.19 16.50 22.81
N TYR A 247 3.33 16.25 22.16
CA TYR A 247 4.56 17.03 22.31
C TYR A 247 5.33 17.13 20.98
N ARG A 248 6.64 17.35 21.04
CA ARG A 248 7.51 17.55 19.88
C ARG A 248 7.41 16.40 18.88
N SER A 249 7.34 16.76 17.60
CA SER A 249 6.98 15.83 16.53
C SER A 249 7.64 16.18 15.21
N GLY A 250 7.71 15.20 14.31
CA GLY A 250 8.07 15.37 12.91
C GLY A 250 7.15 14.55 12.02
N VAL A 251 6.78 15.08 10.85
CA VAL A 251 5.88 14.40 9.91
C VAL A 251 6.46 14.43 8.50
N THR A 252 6.47 13.26 7.86
CA THR A 252 7.02 13.08 6.52
C THR A 252 6.11 12.21 5.66
N TYR A 253 6.00 12.47 4.36
CA TYR A 253 5.28 11.62 3.42
C TYR A 253 6.17 10.51 2.84
N ASN A 254 5.75 9.25 3.01
CA ASN A 254 6.33 8.07 2.37
C ASN A 254 5.57 7.79 1.06
N ALA A 255 6.15 8.24 -0.06
CA ALA A 255 5.50 8.18 -1.37
C ALA A 255 5.23 6.75 -1.86
N ALA A 256 6.13 5.81 -1.56
CA ALA A 256 5.99 4.42 -2.02
C ALA A 256 4.87 3.68 -1.31
N LEU A 257 4.66 3.97 -0.02
CA LEU A 257 3.54 3.41 0.75
C LEU A 257 2.26 4.25 0.65
N LYS A 258 2.33 5.46 0.10
CA LYS A 258 1.26 6.47 0.11
C LYS A 258 0.75 6.76 1.52
N ARG A 259 1.67 6.87 2.48
CA ARG A 259 1.35 7.12 3.89
C ARG A 259 2.12 8.32 4.43
N TYR A 260 1.45 9.14 5.22
CA TYR A 260 2.09 10.14 6.06
C TYR A 260 2.60 9.43 7.31
N LEU A 261 3.88 9.58 7.64
CA LEU A 261 4.51 9.00 8.83
C LEU A 261 4.77 10.11 9.84
N TRP A 262 4.37 9.87 11.09
CA TRP A 262 4.49 10.81 12.20
C TRP A 262 5.38 10.21 13.29
N CYS A 263 6.49 10.87 13.61
CA CYS A 263 7.33 10.60 14.78
C CYS A 263 6.89 11.51 15.93
N GLN A 264 6.48 10.94 17.06
CA GLN A 264 6.03 11.68 18.24
C GLN A 264 6.85 11.26 19.46
N THR A 265 7.58 12.21 20.04
CA THR A 265 8.26 12.02 21.32
C THR A 265 7.26 12.24 22.46
N LEU A 266 7.23 11.37 23.47
CA LEU A 266 6.43 11.60 24.67
C LEU A 266 7.07 12.68 25.54
N PRO A 267 6.27 13.45 26.30
CA PRO A 267 6.79 14.39 27.30
C PRO A 267 7.79 13.69 28.22
N PRO A 268 8.96 14.28 28.46
CA PRO A 268 10.03 13.61 29.20
C PRO A 268 9.82 13.62 30.72
N GLU A 269 10.17 12.52 31.37
CA GLU A 269 10.48 12.44 32.80
C GLU A 269 11.71 11.51 33.00
N PRO A 270 12.90 12.00 33.41
CA PRO A 270 13.30 13.39 33.63
C PRO A 270 13.72 14.15 32.36
N ASP A 271 14.20 13.48 31.30
CA ASP A 271 14.81 14.14 30.13
C ASP A 271 14.81 13.28 28.86
N ALA A 272 14.25 13.82 27.76
CA ALA A 272 14.09 13.12 26.48
C ALA A 272 15.42 12.71 25.84
N ARG A 273 16.52 13.37 26.21
CA ARG A 273 17.88 13.05 25.73
C ARG A 273 18.31 11.64 26.11
N PHE A 274 17.87 11.15 27.26
CA PHE A 274 18.32 9.88 27.83
C PHE A 274 17.20 8.84 27.89
N CYS A 275 15.96 9.27 28.14
CA CYS A 275 14.82 8.37 28.27
C CYS A 275 13.50 9.12 28.03
N THR A 276 12.58 8.47 27.33
CA THR A 276 11.13 8.74 27.34
C THR A 276 10.50 7.77 26.34
N GLY A 277 9.18 7.81 26.22
CA GLY A 277 8.46 7.06 25.22
C GLY A 277 8.50 7.71 23.85
N PHE A 278 8.18 6.90 22.85
CA PHE A 278 8.27 7.26 21.43
C PHE A 278 7.15 6.55 20.67
N GLY A 279 6.55 7.25 19.71
CA GLY A 279 5.46 6.73 18.89
C GLY A 279 5.68 6.99 17.40
N ILE A 280 5.38 5.98 16.58
CA ILE A 280 5.23 6.11 15.13
C ILE A 280 3.76 5.89 14.76
N PHE A 281 3.21 6.85 14.04
CA PHE A 281 1.85 6.79 13.52
C PHE A 281 1.85 6.97 12.02
N ASP A 282 0.79 6.50 11.37
CA ASP A 282 0.60 6.71 9.94
C ASP A 282 -0.82 7.12 9.57
N ALA A 283 -0.99 7.81 8.45
CA ALA A 283 -2.29 8.24 7.95
C ALA A 283 -2.36 8.20 6.41
N PRO A 284 -3.57 8.05 5.82
CA PRO A 284 -3.76 8.16 4.38
C PRO A 284 -3.77 9.61 3.91
N GLU A 285 -4.08 10.56 4.82
CA GLU A 285 -4.17 11.99 4.55
C GLU A 285 -3.46 12.80 5.64
N PRO A 286 -3.01 14.06 5.37
CA PRO A 286 -2.37 14.91 6.38
C PRO A 286 -3.26 15.14 7.61
N TRP A 287 -4.57 15.18 7.42
CA TRP A 287 -5.53 15.34 8.51
C TRP A 287 -6.00 14.01 9.14
N GLY A 288 -5.39 12.88 8.81
CA GLY A 288 -5.77 11.56 9.31
C GLY A 288 -6.76 10.81 8.42
N PRO A 289 -7.44 9.77 8.93
CA PRO A 289 -7.34 9.27 10.30
C PRO A 289 -5.96 8.69 10.60
N TRP A 290 -5.41 9.05 11.76
CA TRP A 290 -4.12 8.56 12.23
C TRP A 290 -4.25 7.21 12.94
N THR A 291 -3.39 6.27 12.55
CA THR A 291 -3.31 4.92 13.07
C THR A 291 -1.95 4.65 13.72
N ALA A 292 -1.90 3.80 14.75
CA ALA A 292 -0.66 3.45 15.43
C ALA A 292 0.12 2.38 14.65
N VAL A 293 1.42 2.63 14.45
CA VAL A 293 2.38 1.65 13.91
C VAL A 293 3.24 1.08 15.04
N PHE A 294 3.73 1.95 15.91
CA PHE A 294 4.61 1.61 17.03
C PHE A 294 4.40 2.61 18.15
N SER A 295 4.40 2.14 19.40
CA SER A 295 4.42 3.02 20.57
C SER A 295 5.12 2.29 21.72
N THR A 296 5.99 3.00 22.42
CA THR A 296 6.61 2.54 23.66
C THR A 296 6.61 3.68 24.68
N GLU A 297 6.49 3.36 25.96
CA GLU A 297 6.66 4.32 27.06
C GLU A 297 8.13 4.50 27.44
N ASN A 298 8.99 3.55 27.05
CA ASN A 298 10.41 3.63 27.24
C ASN A 298 11.12 3.06 26.02
N TRP A 299 11.76 3.92 25.22
CA TRP A 299 12.55 3.48 24.08
C TRP A 299 13.95 3.05 24.53
N ASP A 300 14.62 2.19 23.75
CA ASP A 300 15.92 1.60 24.12
C ASP A 300 17.09 2.60 24.06
N VAL A 301 16.82 3.81 23.57
CA VAL A 301 17.66 5.01 23.63
C VAL A 301 16.77 6.24 23.84
N GLY A 302 17.34 7.39 24.21
CA GLY A 302 16.59 8.64 24.28
C GLY A 302 16.20 9.15 22.88
N PRO A 303 14.92 9.47 22.62
CA PRO A 303 14.49 10.02 21.31
C PRO A 303 14.93 11.47 21.10
N GLY A 304 15.34 12.18 22.16
CA GLY A 304 15.77 13.57 22.10
C GLY A 304 14.66 14.56 21.77
N GLU A 305 15.07 15.74 21.33
CA GLU A 305 14.22 16.93 21.18
C GLU A 305 13.55 17.03 19.82
N THR A 306 14.06 16.30 18.83
CA THR A 306 13.52 16.19 17.48
C THR A 306 13.67 14.77 16.97
N SER A 307 12.68 14.29 16.22
CA SER A 307 12.74 13.02 15.50
C SER A 307 11.98 13.12 14.19
N SER A 308 12.54 12.57 13.11
CA SER A 308 11.88 12.52 11.79
C SER A 308 12.46 11.42 10.92
N PHE A 309 11.71 11.01 9.90
CA PHE A 309 12.22 10.17 8.81
C PHE A 309 12.47 11.07 7.59
N PRO A 310 13.72 11.44 7.24
CA PRO A 310 13.98 12.25 6.05
C PRO A 310 13.64 11.47 4.77
N THR A 311 12.86 12.07 3.86
CA THR A 311 12.47 11.42 2.60
C THR A 311 13.65 11.00 1.73
N LYS A 312 14.75 11.76 1.75
CA LYS A 312 15.99 11.42 1.04
C LYS A 312 16.52 10.02 1.41
N TRP A 313 16.25 9.59 2.63
CA TRP A 313 16.81 8.38 3.23
C TRP A 313 15.76 7.27 3.40
N MET A 314 14.71 7.30 2.59
CA MET A 314 13.76 6.20 2.42
C MET A 314 14.15 5.35 1.22
N SER A 315 14.01 4.03 1.31
CA SER A 315 14.17 3.14 0.15
C SER A 315 13.08 3.37 -0.89
N ALA A 316 13.34 2.95 -2.13
CA ALA A 316 12.41 3.11 -3.24
C ALA A 316 11.05 2.41 -3.00
N ASP A 317 11.01 1.33 -2.21
CA ASP A 317 9.78 0.65 -1.80
C ASP A 317 9.15 1.23 -0.52
N GLY A 318 9.80 2.24 0.08
CA GLY A 318 9.37 2.91 1.29
C GLY A 318 9.47 2.08 2.56
N LYS A 319 9.97 0.84 2.52
CA LYS A 319 10.01 -0.05 3.69
C LYS A 319 11.18 0.24 4.60
N THR A 320 12.36 0.50 4.02
CA THR A 320 13.53 0.88 4.80
C THR A 320 13.55 2.40 4.98
N VAL A 321 13.62 2.84 6.23
CA VAL A 321 13.68 4.24 6.61
C VAL A 321 14.88 4.48 7.53
N ALA A 322 15.39 5.71 7.54
CA ALA A 322 16.36 6.16 8.52
C ALA A 322 15.68 7.15 9.47
N LEU A 323 15.59 6.84 10.75
CA LEU A 323 15.20 7.79 11.77
C LEU A 323 16.40 8.70 12.05
N VAL A 324 16.19 10.01 11.91
CA VAL A 324 17.10 11.00 12.45
C VAL A 324 16.49 11.57 13.71
N PHE A 325 17.24 11.54 14.80
CA PHE A 325 16.80 11.98 16.11
C PHE A 325 17.97 12.59 16.89
N SER A 326 17.66 13.27 18.00
CA SER A 326 18.66 14.04 18.76
C SER A 326 18.95 13.47 20.16
N GLY A 327 18.87 12.15 20.31
CA GLY A 327 19.21 11.48 21.56
C GLY A 327 20.67 11.70 21.93
N ASP A 328 20.98 11.74 23.23
CA ASP A 328 22.34 11.95 23.74
C ASP A 328 23.06 13.19 23.15
N ASP A 329 22.29 14.27 22.92
CA ASP A 329 22.74 15.54 22.33
C ASP A 329 23.64 15.34 21.10
N SER A 330 23.19 14.51 20.17
CA SER A 330 23.92 14.18 18.96
C SER A 330 23.01 14.13 17.73
N PHE A 331 23.57 14.36 16.54
CA PHE A 331 22.92 13.98 15.29
C PHE A 331 22.99 12.46 15.15
N SER A 332 21.90 11.78 15.52
CA SER A 332 21.83 10.32 15.56
C SER A 332 20.98 9.78 14.41
N VAL A 333 21.50 8.76 13.72
CA VAL A 333 20.81 8.08 12.63
C VAL A 333 20.64 6.60 12.95
N ARG A 334 19.40 6.12 12.96
CA ARG A 334 19.07 4.71 13.16
C ARG A 334 18.24 4.18 11.99
N LYS A 335 18.71 3.10 11.37
CA LYS A 335 17.95 2.39 10.34
C LYS A 335 16.76 1.66 10.96
N ALA A 336 15.64 1.63 10.26
CA ALA A 336 14.49 0.81 10.60
C ALA A 336 13.82 0.23 9.33
N THR A 337 13.08 -0.86 9.52
CA THR A 337 12.29 -1.50 8.46
C THR A 337 10.83 -1.56 8.87
N LEU A 338 9.96 -0.94 8.09
CA LEU A 338 8.51 -1.04 8.21
C LEU A 338 8.04 -2.41 7.75
N VAL A 339 7.30 -3.12 8.61
CA VAL A 339 6.70 -4.42 8.32
C VAL A 339 5.29 -4.18 7.82
N LEU A 340 5.00 -4.54 6.57
CA LEU A 340 3.67 -4.33 6.02
C LEU A 340 2.73 -5.50 6.35
N ALA A 341 1.41 -5.25 6.28
CA ALA A 341 0.37 -6.27 6.49
C ALA A 341 0.55 -7.53 5.63
N GLY A 342 1.13 -7.38 4.43
CA GLY A 342 1.43 -8.50 3.52
C GLY A 342 2.82 -9.14 3.69
N ASP A 343 3.60 -8.71 4.69
CA ASP A 343 4.93 -9.24 5.00
C ASP A 343 4.92 -10.28 6.15
N ALA A 344 3.80 -10.41 6.88
CA ALA A 344 3.62 -11.50 7.84
C ALA A 344 3.74 -12.87 7.15
N LYS A 345 4.41 -13.83 7.79
CA LYS A 345 4.65 -15.16 7.20
C LYS A 345 3.31 -15.85 6.90
N PHE A 346 2.95 -15.94 5.62
CA PHE A 346 1.77 -16.66 5.17
C PHE A 346 1.80 -18.10 5.65
N THR A 347 0.72 -18.54 6.28
CA THR A 347 0.53 -19.93 6.72
C THR A 347 -0.63 -20.51 5.92
N PRO A 348 -0.38 -21.41 4.94
CA PRO A 348 -1.41 -21.92 4.06
C PRO A 348 -2.48 -22.72 4.83
N ARG A 349 -3.75 -22.48 4.50
CA ARG A 349 -4.91 -23.21 5.05
C ARG A 349 -5.60 -24.08 4.01
N THR A 350 -5.37 -23.79 2.73
CA THR A 350 -6.03 -24.40 1.59
C THR A 350 -5.03 -25.05 0.67
N ARG A 351 -5.22 -26.34 0.41
CA ARG A 351 -4.41 -27.12 -0.52
C ARG A 351 -5.27 -27.70 -1.64
N VAL A 352 -4.91 -27.38 -2.88
CA VAL A 352 -5.48 -28.01 -4.08
C VAL A 352 -4.66 -29.24 -4.45
N ALA A 353 -5.34 -30.28 -4.92
CA ALA A 353 -4.71 -31.48 -5.44
C ALA A 353 -5.64 -32.16 -6.45
N LEU A 354 -5.06 -33.01 -7.29
CA LEU A 354 -5.80 -33.96 -8.13
C LEU A 354 -5.64 -35.37 -7.57
N PHE A 355 -6.75 -36.08 -7.42
CA PHE A 355 -6.77 -37.49 -7.03
C PHE A 355 -7.80 -38.21 -7.90
N ASP A 356 -7.39 -39.29 -8.58
CA ASP A 356 -8.23 -40.06 -9.53
C ASP A 356 -9.03 -39.19 -10.51
N GLY A 357 -8.37 -38.20 -11.11
CA GLY A 357 -8.98 -37.29 -12.09
C GLY A 357 -10.01 -36.31 -11.51
N LYS A 358 -10.04 -36.12 -10.18
CA LYS A 358 -10.96 -35.21 -9.49
C LYS A 358 -10.21 -34.16 -8.69
N TRP A 359 -10.80 -32.97 -8.61
CA TRP A 359 -10.32 -31.88 -7.77
C TRP A 359 -10.58 -32.16 -6.29
N HIS A 360 -9.54 -31.98 -5.48
CA HIS A 360 -9.60 -32.05 -4.03
C HIS A 360 -9.14 -30.73 -3.43
N ILE A 361 -9.86 -30.26 -2.40
CA ILE A 361 -9.47 -29.14 -1.54
C ILE A 361 -9.33 -29.67 -0.12
N ASN A 362 -8.17 -29.45 0.49
CA ASN A 362 -7.84 -29.91 1.85
C ASN A 362 -8.05 -31.42 2.03
N GLY A 363 -7.62 -32.20 1.03
CA GLY A 363 -7.74 -33.66 0.99
C GLY A 363 -9.14 -34.19 0.71
N ARG A 364 -10.16 -33.32 0.56
CA ARG A 364 -11.54 -33.72 0.31
C ARG A 364 -11.94 -33.41 -1.13
N VAL A 365 -12.65 -34.35 -1.77
CA VAL A 365 -13.22 -34.12 -3.10
C VAL A 365 -14.14 -32.89 -3.08
N THR A 366 -14.01 -32.02 -4.09
CA THR A 366 -14.86 -30.84 -4.22
C THR A 366 -16.32 -31.25 -4.40
N TYR A 367 -17.25 -30.41 -3.92
CA TYR A 367 -18.70 -30.58 -4.08
C TYR A 367 -19.25 -31.98 -3.76
N ARG A 368 -18.71 -32.61 -2.71
CA ARG A 368 -19.06 -33.98 -2.29
C ARG A 368 -20.59 -34.18 -2.22
N GLY A 369 -21.07 -35.23 -2.86
CA GLY A 369 -22.49 -35.61 -2.84
C GLY A 369 -23.39 -34.81 -3.80
N THR A 370 -22.84 -33.96 -4.66
CA THR A 370 -23.60 -33.19 -5.66
C THR A 370 -23.27 -33.64 -7.10
N LYS A 371 -24.01 -33.12 -8.08
CA LYS A 371 -23.72 -33.34 -9.51
C LYS A 371 -22.36 -32.79 -9.95
N THR A 372 -21.80 -31.81 -9.23
CA THR A 372 -20.50 -31.19 -9.53
C THR A 372 -19.32 -31.86 -8.80
N GLN A 373 -19.53 -33.02 -8.16
CA GLN A 373 -18.49 -33.67 -7.36
C GLN A 373 -17.18 -33.88 -8.15
N GLY A 374 -16.08 -33.38 -7.60
CA GLY A 374 -14.74 -33.49 -8.20
C GLY A 374 -14.45 -32.48 -9.31
N LEU A 375 -15.37 -31.55 -9.60
CA LEU A 375 -15.17 -30.44 -10.54
C LEU A 375 -14.62 -29.20 -9.82
N LEU A 376 -14.26 -28.15 -10.58
CA LEU A 376 -13.74 -26.88 -10.08
C LEU A 376 -14.47 -25.69 -10.74
N MET A 377 -15.72 -25.45 -10.34
CA MET A 377 -16.47 -24.28 -10.80
C MET A 377 -15.72 -23.00 -10.45
N ASN A 378 -15.56 -22.12 -11.44
CA ASN A 378 -14.69 -20.96 -11.34
C ASN A 378 -15.31 -19.71 -11.95
N VAL A 379 -14.72 -18.56 -11.66
CA VAL A 379 -15.07 -17.29 -12.30
C VAL A 379 -13.78 -16.59 -12.70
N ARG A 380 -13.76 -16.04 -13.90
CA ARG A 380 -12.61 -15.32 -14.43
C ARG A 380 -12.62 -13.87 -13.94
N MET A 381 -11.55 -13.50 -13.23
CA MET A 381 -11.41 -12.23 -12.52
C MET A 381 -10.04 -11.59 -12.78
N VAL A 382 -9.46 -11.79 -13.98
CA VAL A 382 -8.06 -11.40 -14.26
C VAL A 382 -7.79 -9.90 -14.15
N ASN A 383 -8.82 -9.06 -14.29
CA ASN A 383 -8.70 -7.61 -14.15
C ASN A 383 -9.05 -7.12 -12.72
N SER A 384 -9.30 -8.02 -11.76
CA SER A 384 -9.41 -7.64 -10.34
C SER A 384 -8.13 -7.04 -9.75
N THR A 385 -6.97 -7.37 -10.33
CA THR A 385 -5.66 -6.81 -9.95
C THR A 385 -5.10 -5.82 -10.96
N PHE A 386 -5.97 -5.34 -11.86
CA PHE A 386 -5.61 -4.46 -12.97
C PHE A 386 -4.84 -3.22 -12.52
N GLU A 387 -3.79 -2.89 -13.26
CA GLU A 387 -3.19 -1.56 -13.30
C GLU A 387 -2.93 -1.18 -14.75
N ASP A 388 -2.88 0.12 -15.04
CA ASP A 388 -2.34 0.62 -16.30
C ASP A 388 -1.18 1.55 -16.02
N ARG A 389 0.05 1.11 -16.31
CA ARG A 389 1.23 1.98 -16.15
C ARG A 389 1.25 3.15 -17.12
N LYS A 390 0.41 3.14 -18.15
CA LYS A 390 0.19 4.27 -19.06
C LYS A 390 -1.08 5.05 -18.72
N GLN A 391 -1.63 4.91 -17.51
CA GLN A 391 -2.83 5.61 -17.08
C GLN A 391 -2.80 7.12 -17.38
N GLY A 392 -1.67 7.82 -17.19
CA GLY A 392 -1.59 9.26 -17.53
C GLY A 392 -1.89 9.56 -19.00
N GLU A 393 -1.40 8.73 -19.92
CA GLU A 393 -1.62 8.84 -21.37
C GLU A 393 -3.04 8.37 -21.74
N ASN A 394 -3.48 7.25 -21.16
CA ASN A 394 -4.75 6.59 -21.52
C ASN A 394 -5.98 7.19 -20.81
N ALA A 395 -5.83 7.82 -19.64
CA ALA A 395 -6.95 8.41 -18.91
C ALA A 395 -7.55 9.62 -19.62
N ALA A 396 -6.85 10.17 -20.62
CA ALA A 396 -7.40 11.16 -21.52
C ALA A 396 -8.51 10.57 -22.41
N SER A 397 -8.32 9.34 -22.92
CA SER A 397 -9.23 8.66 -23.84
C SER A 397 -10.26 7.77 -23.14
N VAL A 398 -9.97 7.27 -21.94
CA VAL A 398 -10.88 6.45 -21.13
C VAL A 398 -11.27 7.20 -19.87
N THR A 399 -12.43 7.88 -19.89
CA THR A 399 -12.85 8.76 -18.78
C THR A 399 -12.95 8.03 -17.44
N SER A 400 -13.42 6.78 -17.44
CA SER A 400 -13.52 5.94 -16.23
C SER A 400 -12.17 5.51 -15.64
N LEU A 401 -11.07 5.70 -16.38
CA LEU A 401 -9.71 5.42 -15.91
C LEU A 401 -9.12 6.62 -15.13
N ARG A 402 -9.70 7.82 -15.24
CA ARG A 402 -9.24 9.01 -14.49
C ARG A 402 -9.43 8.80 -12.99
N GLY A 403 -8.34 8.85 -12.24
CA GLY A 403 -8.36 8.60 -10.80
C GLY A 403 -8.62 7.14 -10.42
N PHE A 404 -8.53 6.19 -11.37
CA PHE A 404 -8.60 4.77 -11.05
C PHE A 404 -7.46 4.38 -10.11
N ASP A 405 -7.81 3.73 -9.00
CA ASP A 405 -6.88 3.20 -8.01
C ASP A 405 -6.82 1.67 -8.10
N PRO A 406 -5.69 1.09 -8.56
CA PRO A 406 -5.49 -0.36 -8.63
C PRO A 406 -5.70 -1.07 -7.28
N GLU A 407 -5.31 -0.45 -6.17
CA GLU A 407 -5.47 -1.07 -4.85
C GLU A 407 -6.95 -1.11 -4.47
N ALA A 408 -7.69 -0.01 -4.61
CA ALA A 408 -9.12 0.03 -4.35
C ALA A 408 -9.91 -0.95 -5.24
N ASN A 409 -9.47 -1.18 -6.48
CA ASN A 409 -10.09 -2.18 -7.36
C ASN A 409 -9.94 -3.60 -6.81
N THR A 410 -8.74 -3.97 -6.38
CA THR A 410 -8.48 -5.26 -5.75
C THR A 410 -9.24 -5.40 -4.43
N ASP A 411 -9.35 -4.32 -3.64
CA ASP A 411 -10.09 -4.32 -2.37
C ASP A 411 -11.58 -4.62 -2.59
N ARG A 412 -12.19 -4.02 -3.62
CA ARG A 412 -13.59 -4.30 -3.98
C ARG A 412 -13.82 -5.76 -4.33
N PHE A 413 -12.92 -6.37 -5.10
CA PHE A 413 -13.02 -7.80 -5.43
C PHE A 413 -12.85 -8.67 -4.18
N ILE A 414 -11.80 -8.43 -3.39
CA ILE A 414 -11.51 -9.17 -2.15
C ILE A 414 -12.72 -9.17 -1.20
N ALA A 415 -13.42 -8.03 -1.09
CA ALA A 415 -14.60 -7.90 -0.24
C ALA A 415 -15.76 -8.84 -0.65
N HIS A 416 -15.88 -9.20 -1.93
CA HIS A 416 -16.97 -10.04 -2.46
C HIS A 416 -16.59 -11.52 -2.61
N ILE A 417 -15.31 -11.90 -2.45
CA ILE A 417 -14.86 -13.31 -2.48
C ILE A 417 -15.75 -14.23 -1.60
N PRO A 418 -16.11 -13.88 -0.35
CA PRO A 418 -16.96 -14.74 0.48
C PRO A 418 -18.34 -14.98 -0.12
N GLU A 419 -18.89 -14.01 -0.85
CA GLU A 419 -20.23 -14.09 -1.45
C GLU A 419 -20.25 -15.04 -2.65
N TYR A 420 -19.27 -14.92 -3.57
CA TYR A 420 -19.10 -15.90 -4.65
C TYR A 420 -18.90 -17.32 -4.10
N ALA A 421 -18.11 -17.45 -3.02
CA ALA A 421 -17.87 -18.73 -2.37
C ALA A 421 -19.15 -19.35 -1.78
N ALA A 422 -20.05 -18.51 -1.25
CA ALA A 422 -21.35 -18.95 -0.73
C ALA A 422 -22.24 -19.54 -1.84
N HIS A 423 -22.10 -19.05 -3.07
CA HIS A 423 -22.85 -19.51 -4.26
C HIS A 423 -22.09 -20.56 -5.08
N GLY A 424 -21.26 -21.38 -4.41
CA GLY A 424 -20.66 -22.56 -5.03
C GLY A 424 -19.43 -22.30 -5.89
N VAL A 425 -18.91 -21.07 -6.02
CA VAL A 425 -17.60 -20.86 -6.65
C VAL A 425 -16.50 -21.47 -5.78
N ARG A 426 -15.55 -22.20 -6.39
CA ARG A 426 -14.38 -22.77 -5.68
C ARG A 426 -13.04 -22.38 -6.27
N ALA A 427 -13.01 -21.68 -7.40
CA ALA A 427 -11.79 -21.08 -7.91
C ALA A 427 -12.03 -19.73 -8.57
N PHE A 428 -11.01 -18.90 -8.58
CA PHE A 428 -10.95 -17.72 -9.45
C PHE A 428 -9.80 -17.85 -10.44
N THR A 429 -10.03 -17.43 -11.67
CA THR A 429 -8.98 -17.31 -12.68
C THR A 429 -8.41 -15.89 -12.65
N LEU A 430 -7.12 -15.77 -12.34
CA LEU A 430 -6.34 -14.54 -12.34
C LEU A 430 -5.26 -14.62 -13.42
N CYS A 431 -4.67 -13.49 -13.81
CA CYS A 431 -3.53 -13.50 -14.73
C CYS A 431 -2.51 -12.43 -14.33
N LEU A 432 -1.23 -12.78 -14.32
CA LEU A 432 -0.12 -11.86 -14.07
C LEU A 432 0.03 -10.80 -15.16
N GLN A 433 -0.67 -10.94 -16.28
CA GLN A 433 -0.81 -9.93 -17.33
C GLN A 433 -2.27 -9.47 -17.53
N GLY A 434 -3.15 -9.78 -16.57
CA GLY A 434 -4.59 -9.53 -16.65
C GLY A 434 -5.22 -9.98 -17.96
N GLY A 435 -6.11 -9.15 -18.52
CA GLY A 435 -6.69 -9.35 -19.85
C GLY A 435 -7.18 -8.04 -20.46
N MET A 436 -7.85 -8.11 -21.61
CA MET A 436 -8.38 -6.94 -22.33
C MET A 436 -9.27 -6.07 -21.43
N PRO A 437 -8.92 -4.81 -21.11
CA PRO A 437 -9.70 -3.93 -20.24
C PRO A 437 -10.83 -3.18 -20.96
N GLY A 438 -11.12 -3.53 -22.22
CA GLY A 438 -12.08 -2.82 -23.07
C GLY A 438 -11.47 -1.68 -23.89
N TYR A 439 -10.14 -1.48 -23.82
CA TYR A 439 -9.40 -0.56 -24.68
C TYR A 439 -7.98 -1.08 -24.97
N GLU A 440 -7.37 -0.60 -26.05
CA GLU A 440 -6.04 -1.00 -26.49
C GLU A 440 -4.93 -0.15 -25.85
N GLY A 441 -3.71 -0.71 -25.78
CA GLY A 441 -2.52 0.04 -25.33
C GLY A 441 -2.34 0.14 -23.82
N ALA A 442 -3.18 -0.54 -23.03
CA ALA A 442 -2.97 -0.70 -21.60
C ALA A 442 -1.64 -1.43 -21.32
N VAL A 443 -0.94 -1.03 -20.25
CA VAL A 443 0.25 -1.73 -19.76
C VAL A 443 -0.03 -2.33 -18.39
N ASN A 444 -0.54 -3.56 -18.41
CA ASN A 444 -1.01 -4.33 -17.27
C ASN A 444 -0.19 -5.63 -17.15
N SER A 445 0.92 -5.59 -16.42
CA SER A 445 1.81 -6.76 -16.31
C SER A 445 2.63 -6.76 -15.03
N ALA A 446 2.66 -7.91 -14.37
CA ALA A 446 3.55 -8.21 -13.24
C ALA A 446 5.00 -8.42 -13.66
N PHE A 447 5.28 -8.57 -14.96
CA PHE A 447 6.62 -8.82 -15.47
C PHE A 447 7.34 -7.53 -15.88
N ASN A 448 8.63 -7.48 -15.56
CA ASN A 448 9.58 -6.61 -16.22
C ASN A 448 10.03 -7.21 -17.56
N PRO A 449 10.67 -6.42 -18.45
CA PRO A 449 11.02 -6.89 -19.78
C PRO A 449 11.99 -8.08 -19.84
N ASP A 450 12.71 -8.37 -18.76
CA ASP A 450 13.62 -9.51 -18.62
C ASP A 450 12.95 -10.77 -18.02
N GLY A 451 11.67 -10.69 -17.69
CA GLY A 451 10.93 -11.77 -17.02
C GLY A 451 11.03 -11.74 -15.49
N SER A 452 11.74 -10.79 -14.88
CA SER A 452 11.67 -10.57 -13.43
C SER A 452 10.29 -10.04 -13.01
N LEU A 453 9.89 -10.28 -11.76
CA LEU A 453 8.57 -9.89 -11.27
C LEU A 453 8.59 -8.54 -10.57
N ARG A 454 7.44 -7.85 -10.59
CA ARG A 454 7.22 -6.56 -9.95
C ARG A 454 6.43 -6.71 -8.66
N ASP A 455 7.06 -6.37 -7.54
CA ASP A 455 6.48 -6.51 -6.21
C ASP A 455 5.16 -5.76 -6.03
N SER A 456 5.02 -4.56 -6.61
CA SER A 456 3.78 -3.78 -6.50
C SER A 456 2.57 -4.51 -7.07
N TYR A 457 2.75 -5.19 -8.21
CA TYR A 457 1.69 -5.98 -8.83
C TYR A 457 1.42 -7.26 -8.06
N LEU A 458 2.49 -7.97 -7.69
CA LEU A 458 2.40 -9.23 -6.95
C LEU A 458 1.71 -9.07 -5.59
N ARG A 459 1.85 -7.91 -4.93
CA ARG A 459 1.13 -7.64 -3.68
C ARG A 459 -0.38 -7.75 -3.85
N ARG A 460 -0.96 -7.24 -4.95
CA ARG A 460 -2.40 -7.36 -5.21
C ARG A 460 -2.81 -8.81 -5.49
N ILE A 461 -2.05 -9.51 -6.35
CA ILE A 461 -2.30 -10.94 -6.63
C ILE A 461 -2.22 -11.77 -5.34
N GLN A 462 -1.19 -11.55 -4.52
CA GLN A 462 -1.02 -12.23 -3.24
C GLN A 462 -2.21 -12.00 -2.32
N ARG A 463 -2.67 -10.75 -2.16
CA ARG A 463 -3.83 -10.45 -1.29
C ARG A 463 -5.08 -11.21 -1.73
N VAL A 464 -5.29 -11.38 -3.04
CA VAL A 464 -6.37 -12.21 -3.57
C VAL A 464 -6.14 -13.69 -3.25
N ILE A 465 -4.96 -14.25 -3.57
CA ILE A 465 -4.63 -15.66 -3.29
C ILE A 465 -4.80 -16.01 -1.81
N GLU A 466 -4.30 -15.16 -0.90
CA GLU A 466 -4.41 -15.33 0.53
C GLU A 466 -5.85 -15.22 1.03
N THR A 467 -6.68 -14.40 0.38
CA THR A 467 -8.12 -14.34 0.69
C THR A 467 -8.81 -15.62 0.24
N CYS A 468 -8.56 -16.08 -0.98
CA CYS A 468 -9.04 -17.38 -1.45
C CYS A 468 -8.62 -18.52 -0.51
N ASP A 469 -7.38 -18.51 -0.02
CA ASP A 469 -6.87 -19.49 0.94
C ASP A 469 -7.69 -19.49 2.25
N ARG A 470 -8.04 -18.32 2.78
CA ARG A 470 -8.89 -18.22 3.99
C ARG A 470 -10.30 -18.76 3.78
N HIS A 471 -10.79 -18.76 2.55
CA HIS A 471 -12.14 -19.19 2.18
C HIS A 471 -12.21 -20.60 1.57
N GLY A 472 -11.11 -21.36 1.58
CA GLY A 472 -11.13 -22.72 1.04
C GLY A 472 -11.22 -22.75 -0.49
N MET A 473 -10.70 -21.73 -1.17
CA MET A 473 -10.80 -21.55 -2.63
C MET A 473 -9.45 -21.68 -3.32
N ALA A 474 -9.48 -22.22 -4.53
CA ALA A 474 -8.36 -22.30 -5.44
C ALA A 474 -8.17 -21.01 -6.26
N VAL A 475 -7.00 -20.86 -6.86
CA VAL A 475 -6.70 -19.85 -7.87
C VAL A 475 -6.08 -20.53 -9.08
N ILE A 476 -6.62 -20.27 -10.27
CA ILE A 476 -5.97 -20.59 -11.55
C ILE A 476 -5.21 -19.33 -11.95
N LEU A 477 -3.88 -19.35 -11.86
CA LEU A 477 -3.04 -18.18 -12.09
C LEU A 477 -2.36 -18.28 -13.47
N GLY A 478 -2.82 -17.46 -14.41
CA GLY A 478 -2.21 -17.27 -15.72
C GLY A 478 -0.91 -16.47 -15.66
N CYS A 479 0.09 -16.85 -16.45
CA CYS A 479 1.28 -16.03 -16.65
C CYS A 479 1.09 -15.03 -17.79
N TYR A 480 0.76 -15.49 -19.00
CA TYR A 480 0.87 -14.67 -20.21
C TYR A 480 -0.46 -14.38 -20.90
N TYR A 481 -0.54 -13.17 -21.48
CA TYR A 481 -1.67 -12.70 -22.25
C TYR A 481 -1.19 -12.05 -23.57
N GLN A 482 -1.85 -12.38 -24.68
CA GLN A 482 -1.46 -12.03 -26.06
C GLN A 482 -1.33 -10.53 -26.36
N ARG A 483 -1.82 -9.65 -25.47
CA ARG A 483 -1.71 -8.19 -25.61
C ARG A 483 -0.66 -7.58 -24.68
N GLN A 484 0.03 -8.40 -23.91
CA GLN A 484 0.99 -7.96 -22.90
C GLN A 484 2.32 -8.70 -23.00
N ASP A 485 2.43 -9.81 -23.76
CA ASP A 485 3.69 -10.51 -23.94
C ASP A 485 4.75 -9.62 -24.60
N GLN A 486 4.35 -8.61 -25.36
CA GLN A 486 5.20 -7.57 -25.97
C GLN A 486 6.04 -6.78 -24.97
N ILE A 487 5.71 -6.84 -23.67
CA ILE A 487 6.54 -6.27 -22.60
C ILE A 487 7.85 -7.03 -22.46
N LEU A 488 7.87 -8.34 -22.75
CA LEU A 488 9.03 -9.21 -22.64
C LEU A 488 9.94 -9.02 -23.86
N LYS A 489 11.26 -8.96 -23.62
CA LYS A 489 12.26 -8.71 -24.68
C LYS A 489 12.47 -9.87 -25.66
N GLY A 490 11.98 -11.06 -25.32
CA GLY A 490 12.23 -12.27 -26.10
C GLY A 490 11.93 -13.55 -25.31
N GLU A 491 12.08 -14.70 -25.97
CA GLU A 491 11.69 -15.98 -25.37
C GLU A 491 12.54 -16.41 -24.16
N ALA A 492 13.75 -15.86 -24.00
CA ALA A 492 14.52 -16.03 -22.77
C ALA A 492 13.82 -15.37 -21.57
N ALA A 493 13.22 -14.20 -21.78
CA ALA A 493 12.43 -13.50 -20.76
C ALA A 493 11.10 -14.22 -20.49
N VAL A 494 10.49 -14.85 -21.50
CA VAL A 494 9.32 -15.74 -21.31
C VAL A 494 9.70 -16.92 -20.40
N ARG A 495 10.77 -17.65 -20.70
CA ARG A 495 11.22 -18.75 -19.84
C ARG A 495 11.56 -18.29 -18.41
N ALA A 496 12.27 -17.17 -18.30
CA ALA A 496 12.59 -16.57 -17.00
C ALA A 496 11.34 -16.18 -16.22
N GLY A 497 10.33 -15.63 -16.88
CA GLY A 497 9.05 -15.27 -16.27
C GLY A 497 8.32 -16.48 -15.68
N VAL A 498 8.24 -17.61 -16.40
CA VAL A 498 7.65 -18.85 -15.86
C VAL A 498 8.41 -19.30 -14.62
N VAL A 499 9.73 -19.37 -14.68
CA VAL A 499 10.57 -19.79 -13.55
C VAL A 499 10.38 -18.86 -12.34
N ASN A 500 10.34 -17.55 -12.57
CA ASN A 500 10.17 -16.57 -11.52
C ASN A 500 8.77 -16.64 -10.89
N ALA A 501 7.71 -16.81 -11.69
CA ALA A 501 6.35 -16.99 -11.18
C ALA A 501 6.24 -18.24 -10.32
N VAL A 502 6.78 -19.37 -10.77
CA VAL A 502 6.79 -20.63 -10.01
C VAL A 502 7.60 -20.52 -8.72
N LYS A 503 8.79 -19.90 -8.78
CA LYS A 503 9.61 -19.65 -7.58
C LYS A 503 8.89 -18.76 -6.58
N TRP A 504 8.19 -17.73 -7.05
CA TRP A 504 7.40 -16.85 -6.19
C TRP A 504 6.25 -17.59 -5.50
N ILE A 505 5.47 -18.40 -6.24
CA ILE A 505 4.41 -19.25 -5.67
C ILE A 505 4.97 -20.14 -4.54
N LYS A 506 6.10 -20.80 -4.81
CA LYS A 506 6.77 -21.68 -3.84
C LYS A 506 7.32 -20.91 -2.63
N ALA A 507 7.98 -19.78 -2.87
CA ALA A 507 8.59 -18.96 -1.82
C ALA A 507 7.54 -18.35 -0.88
N ARG A 508 6.36 -17.99 -1.41
CA ARG A 508 5.23 -17.54 -0.61
C ARG A 508 4.49 -18.68 0.10
N GLY A 509 4.70 -19.93 -0.33
CA GLY A 509 4.07 -21.10 0.28
C GLY A 509 2.62 -21.30 -0.13
N PHE A 510 2.20 -20.77 -1.28
CA PHE A 510 0.83 -20.95 -1.76
C PHE A 510 0.58 -22.41 -2.17
N THR A 511 -0.40 -23.03 -1.55
CA THR A 511 -0.82 -24.41 -1.83
C THR A 511 -2.19 -24.48 -2.49
N ASN A 512 -2.86 -23.35 -2.68
CA ASN A 512 -4.17 -23.22 -3.31
C ASN A 512 -4.10 -22.71 -4.76
N VAL A 513 -2.94 -22.77 -5.41
CA VAL A 513 -2.72 -22.24 -6.76
C VAL A 513 -2.47 -23.39 -7.75
N ALA A 514 -3.15 -23.34 -8.90
CA ALA A 514 -2.79 -24.04 -10.13
C ALA A 514 -2.31 -23.01 -11.16
N LEU A 515 -1.34 -23.36 -11.99
CA LEU A 515 -0.70 -22.46 -12.94
C LEU A 515 -1.24 -22.66 -14.36
N GLU A 516 -1.54 -21.57 -15.03
CA GLU A 516 -1.80 -21.50 -16.48
C GLU A 516 -0.62 -20.77 -17.14
N ILE A 517 0.02 -21.38 -18.15
CA ILE A 517 1.16 -20.77 -18.85
C ILE A 517 0.69 -19.57 -19.69
N ALA A 518 -0.20 -19.79 -20.64
CA ALA A 518 -0.69 -18.74 -21.53
C ALA A 518 -2.21 -18.81 -21.67
N ASN A 519 -2.85 -17.65 -21.58
CA ASN A 519 -4.25 -17.48 -21.93
C ASN A 519 -4.42 -17.62 -23.44
N GLU A 520 -5.31 -18.50 -23.89
CA GLU A 520 -5.71 -18.67 -25.30
C GLU A 520 -4.54 -18.93 -26.27
N PHE A 521 -3.61 -19.83 -25.97
CA PHE A 521 -2.73 -20.31 -27.04
C PHE A 521 -3.60 -21.04 -28.11
N PRO A 522 -3.30 -20.93 -29.42
CA PRO A 522 -2.20 -20.24 -30.07
C PRO A 522 -2.59 -18.88 -30.67
N HIS A 523 -3.26 -18.00 -29.91
CA HIS A 523 -3.76 -16.73 -30.42
C HIS A 523 -2.69 -15.92 -31.17
N LYS A 524 -3.03 -15.41 -32.36
CA LYS A 524 -2.08 -14.73 -33.28
C LYS A 524 -1.49 -13.43 -32.74
N GLY A 525 -2.09 -12.89 -31.68
CA GLY A 525 -1.63 -11.70 -30.97
C GLY A 525 -0.32 -11.90 -30.20
N PHE A 526 0.06 -13.13 -29.86
CA PHE A 526 1.36 -13.40 -29.25
C PHE A 526 2.50 -13.12 -30.25
N ASP A 527 3.46 -12.28 -29.83
CA ASP A 527 4.68 -11.98 -30.59
C ASP A 527 5.68 -13.14 -30.48
N HIS A 528 5.76 -13.74 -29.30
CA HIS A 528 6.71 -14.79 -28.99
C HIS A 528 6.21 -16.15 -29.49
N ARG A 529 6.99 -16.82 -30.36
CA ARG A 529 6.61 -18.10 -30.95
C ARG A 529 6.33 -19.17 -29.90
N ILE A 530 7.13 -19.21 -28.83
CA ILE A 530 6.97 -20.17 -27.73
C ILE A 530 5.59 -20.12 -27.05
N LEU A 531 4.84 -19.01 -27.14
CA LEU A 531 3.49 -18.85 -26.57
C LEU A 531 2.35 -19.15 -27.55
N ARG A 532 2.67 -19.51 -28.79
CA ARG A 532 1.66 -19.77 -29.85
C ARG A 532 1.86 -21.07 -30.59
N THR A 533 2.68 -21.98 -30.07
CA THR A 533 2.83 -23.32 -30.65
C THR A 533 2.70 -24.40 -29.58
N PRO A 534 2.14 -25.58 -29.92
CA PRO A 534 2.07 -26.71 -29.00
C PRO A 534 3.43 -27.09 -28.40
N GLU A 535 4.51 -27.03 -29.18
CA GLU A 535 5.85 -27.39 -28.72
C GLU A 535 6.37 -26.42 -27.66
N GLY A 536 6.08 -25.12 -27.82
CA GLY A 536 6.48 -24.10 -26.87
C GLY A 536 5.72 -24.19 -25.55
N GLU A 537 4.40 -24.43 -25.61
CA GLU A 537 3.58 -24.66 -24.42
C GLU A 537 4.02 -25.92 -23.67
N VAL A 538 4.32 -27.01 -24.39
CA VAL A 538 4.87 -28.24 -23.79
C VAL A 538 6.22 -27.97 -23.11
N GLU A 539 7.10 -27.17 -23.73
CA GLU A 539 8.37 -26.75 -23.13
C GLU A 539 8.15 -25.97 -21.83
N LEU A 540 7.27 -24.97 -21.84
CA LEU A 540 7.01 -24.10 -20.69
C LEU A 540 6.30 -24.84 -19.54
N ILE A 541 5.36 -25.75 -19.84
CA ILE A 541 4.75 -26.64 -18.84
C ILE A 541 5.84 -27.48 -18.16
N ARG A 542 6.71 -28.11 -18.95
CA ARG A 542 7.81 -28.93 -18.40
C ARG A 542 8.77 -28.10 -17.56
N LEU A 543 9.09 -26.88 -18.00
CA LEU A 543 9.95 -25.96 -17.25
C LEU A 543 9.34 -25.57 -15.89
N ALA A 544 8.04 -25.29 -15.86
CA ALA A 544 7.32 -25.01 -14.62
C ALA A 544 7.37 -26.20 -13.66
N LYS A 545 7.09 -27.41 -14.15
CA LYS A 545 7.12 -28.66 -13.37
C LYS A 545 8.53 -29.04 -12.89
N GLN A 546 9.57 -28.77 -13.68
CA GLN A 546 10.96 -28.93 -13.24
C GLN A 546 11.31 -27.97 -12.07
N THR A 547 10.71 -26.78 -12.06
CA THR A 547 10.95 -25.77 -11.02
C THR A 547 10.18 -26.08 -9.73
N ALA A 548 8.94 -26.58 -9.85
CA ALA A 548 8.11 -27.04 -8.73
C ALA A 548 7.29 -28.28 -9.14
N PRO A 549 7.76 -29.50 -8.84
CA PRO A 549 7.10 -30.73 -9.28
C PRO A 549 5.67 -30.92 -8.74
N ASP A 550 5.37 -30.36 -7.58
CA ASP A 550 4.06 -30.48 -6.92
C ASP A 550 3.04 -29.42 -7.39
N LEU A 551 3.44 -28.45 -8.21
CA LEU A 551 2.54 -27.43 -8.75
C LEU A 551 1.77 -28.00 -9.93
N LEU A 552 0.44 -27.88 -9.91
CA LEU A 552 -0.41 -28.27 -11.04
C LEU A 552 -0.29 -27.23 -12.16
N VAL A 553 0.02 -27.66 -13.38
CA VAL A 553 0.28 -26.77 -14.51
C VAL A 553 -0.54 -27.17 -15.75
N SER A 554 -1.09 -26.18 -16.44
CA SER A 554 -1.73 -26.30 -17.75
C SER A 554 -1.52 -25.03 -18.58
N THR A 555 -2.19 -24.92 -19.72
CA THR A 555 -2.28 -23.73 -20.57
C THR A 555 -3.63 -23.77 -21.31
N SER A 556 -4.23 -22.64 -21.70
CA SER A 556 -5.62 -22.64 -22.22
C SER A 556 -5.73 -22.49 -23.73
N GLY A 557 -6.72 -23.15 -24.32
CA GLY A 557 -7.03 -23.03 -25.75
C GLY A 557 -7.85 -21.78 -26.14
N ILE A 558 -7.90 -21.46 -27.44
CA ILE A 558 -8.45 -20.22 -28.03
C ILE A 558 -10.00 -20.06 -28.05
N GLY A 559 -10.75 -20.77 -27.22
CA GLY A 559 -12.22 -20.59 -27.17
C GLY A 559 -13.06 -21.49 -28.07
N ASP A 560 -12.47 -22.46 -28.76
CA ASP A 560 -13.21 -23.40 -29.62
C ASP A 560 -13.52 -24.76 -28.94
N GLY A 561 -13.19 -24.89 -27.65
CA GLY A 561 -13.38 -26.10 -26.86
C GLY A 561 -12.48 -27.28 -27.27
N LYS A 562 -11.41 -27.06 -28.04
CA LYS A 562 -10.44 -28.09 -28.41
C LYS A 562 -9.11 -27.89 -27.68
N PHE A 563 -8.31 -28.96 -27.68
CA PHE A 563 -7.01 -28.96 -27.02
C PHE A 563 -6.04 -29.90 -27.76
N PRO A 564 -4.83 -29.46 -28.15
CA PRO A 564 -3.86 -30.32 -28.83
C PRO A 564 -3.39 -31.49 -27.96
N ASP A 565 -3.27 -32.67 -28.57
CA ASP A 565 -2.92 -33.92 -27.87
C ASP A 565 -1.59 -33.82 -27.09
N SER A 566 -0.53 -33.27 -27.70
CA SER A 566 0.78 -33.12 -27.03
C SER A 566 0.75 -32.20 -25.81
N VAL A 567 -0.06 -31.14 -25.86
CA VAL A 567 -0.25 -30.21 -24.74
C VAL A 567 -1.11 -30.86 -23.65
N ALA A 568 -2.15 -31.59 -24.04
CA ALA A 568 -2.98 -32.37 -23.13
C ALA A 568 -2.14 -33.40 -22.34
N GLU A 569 -1.21 -34.08 -23.01
CA GLU A 569 -0.31 -35.05 -22.40
C GLU A 569 0.66 -34.41 -21.39
N ALA A 570 1.20 -33.23 -21.69
CA ALA A 570 2.12 -32.51 -20.80
C ALA A 570 1.44 -31.89 -19.57
N SER A 571 0.20 -31.43 -19.71
CA SER A 571 -0.57 -30.70 -18.68
C SER A 571 -1.07 -31.62 -17.56
N ASP A 572 -1.27 -31.12 -16.36
CA ASP A 572 -1.87 -31.89 -15.25
C ASP A 572 -3.41 -31.97 -15.34
N PHE A 573 -4.02 -30.98 -15.99
CA PHE A 573 -5.44 -30.90 -16.32
C PHE A 573 -5.63 -30.25 -17.69
N VAL A 574 -6.74 -30.53 -18.35
CA VAL A 574 -7.08 -29.95 -19.66
C VAL A 574 -7.83 -28.63 -19.42
N LEU A 575 -7.30 -27.54 -19.95
CA LEU A 575 -7.84 -26.19 -19.76
C LEU A 575 -8.33 -25.63 -21.11
N ILE A 576 -9.62 -25.32 -21.21
CA ILE A 576 -10.28 -24.92 -22.47
C ILE A 576 -11.16 -23.70 -22.27
N HIS A 577 -11.47 -22.99 -23.34
CA HIS A 577 -12.42 -21.89 -23.32
C HIS A 577 -13.65 -22.23 -24.19
N PHE A 578 -14.79 -21.64 -23.89
CA PHE A 578 -16.06 -21.87 -24.62
C PHE A 578 -16.66 -20.62 -25.26
N ASN A 579 -15.97 -19.48 -25.24
CA ASN A 579 -16.41 -18.22 -25.85
C ASN A 579 -17.03 -18.41 -27.26
N GLY A 580 -16.36 -19.18 -28.12
CA GLY A 580 -16.80 -19.43 -29.51
C GLY A 580 -17.61 -20.72 -29.70
N VAL A 581 -17.99 -21.43 -28.64
CA VAL A 581 -18.67 -22.73 -28.72
C VAL A 581 -20.17 -22.55 -28.50
N PRO A 582 -21.02 -22.88 -29.49
CA PRO A 582 -22.46 -22.94 -29.30
C PRO A 582 -22.82 -23.93 -28.19
N VAL A 583 -23.77 -23.57 -27.33
CA VAL A 583 -24.16 -24.36 -26.15
C VAL A 583 -24.45 -25.83 -26.48
N ALA A 584 -25.12 -26.09 -27.61
CA ALA A 584 -25.45 -27.45 -28.06
C ALA A 584 -24.22 -28.32 -28.41
N GLU A 585 -23.07 -27.73 -28.74
CA GLU A 585 -21.83 -28.46 -29.08
C GLU A 585 -20.93 -28.73 -27.86
N ILE A 586 -21.20 -28.10 -26.70
CA ILE A 586 -20.42 -28.28 -25.46
C ILE A 586 -20.24 -29.77 -25.10
N PRO A 587 -21.30 -30.61 -25.06
CA PRO A 587 -21.16 -32.03 -24.74
C PRO A 587 -20.17 -32.76 -25.65
N LYS A 588 -20.20 -32.48 -26.95
CA LYS A 588 -19.33 -33.10 -27.96
C LYS A 588 -17.88 -32.64 -27.79
N ARG A 589 -17.64 -31.36 -27.48
CA ARG A 589 -16.30 -30.84 -27.17
C ARG A 589 -15.69 -31.55 -25.96
N ILE A 590 -16.47 -31.68 -24.88
CA ILE A 590 -16.03 -32.39 -23.67
C ILE A 590 -15.76 -33.87 -23.95
N ALA A 591 -16.66 -34.55 -24.67
CA ALA A 591 -16.51 -35.97 -24.99
C ALA A 591 -15.20 -36.27 -25.73
N ALA A 592 -14.78 -35.40 -26.65
CA ALA A 592 -13.53 -35.56 -27.40
C ALA A 592 -12.26 -35.49 -26.52
N LEU A 593 -12.34 -34.82 -25.37
CA LEU A 593 -11.21 -34.60 -24.45
C LEU A 593 -11.14 -35.69 -23.37
N LYS A 594 -12.20 -36.47 -23.15
CA LYS A 594 -12.21 -37.56 -22.15
C LYS A 594 -11.13 -38.62 -22.37
N LYS A 595 -10.66 -38.78 -23.63
CA LYS A 595 -9.59 -39.72 -24.00
C LYS A 595 -8.30 -39.52 -23.20
N PHE A 596 -8.06 -38.33 -22.65
CA PHE A 596 -6.84 -38.03 -21.88
C PHE A 596 -6.90 -38.48 -20.42
N GLY A 597 -8.07 -38.85 -19.89
CA GLY A 597 -8.23 -39.28 -18.49
C GLY A 597 -7.88 -38.20 -17.45
N LYS A 598 -7.89 -36.93 -17.84
CA LYS A 598 -7.56 -35.77 -16.99
C LYS A 598 -8.80 -34.93 -16.71
N PRO A 599 -8.83 -34.18 -15.58
CA PRO A 599 -9.90 -33.22 -15.33
C PRO A 599 -9.97 -32.21 -16.47
N ILE A 600 -11.19 -31.91 -16.94
CA ILE A 600 -11.45 -30.89 -17.96
C ILE A 600 -12.01 -29.67 -17.23
N VAL A 601 -11.38 -28.52 -17.45
CA VAL A 601 -11.78 -27.24 -16.86
C VAL A 601 -11.99 -26.24 -17.98
N CYS A 602 -13.20 -25.72 -18.10
CA CYS A 602 -13.42 -24.46 -18.78
C CYS A 602 -13.21 -23.32 -17.78
N ASN A 603 -12.18 -22.50 -17.98
CA ASN A 603 -11.86 -21.35 -17.12
C ASN A 603 -12.32 -20.00 -17.70
N GLU A 604 -12.92 -20.02 -18.89
CA GLU A 604 -13.41 -18.84 -19.58
C GLU A 604 -14.55 -19.21 -20.56
N ASP A 605 -15.73 -18.66 -20.29
CA ASP A 605 -16.90 -18.66 -21.17
C ASP A 605 -17.63 -17.33 -21.01
N ASP A 606 -17.84 -16.61 -22.11
CA ASP A 606 -18.39 -15.24 -22.13
C ASP A 606 -19.90 -15.15 -22.31
N LYS A 607 -20.58 -16.30 -22.28
CA LYS A 607 -22.05 -16.39 -22.20
C LYS A 607 -22.55 -15.74 -20.91
N PHE A 608 -23.83 -15.36 -20.92
CA PHE A 608 -24.51 -14.73 -19.79
C PHE A 608 -25.95 -15.24 -19.63
N ASP A 609 -26.54 -15.00 -18.46
CA ASP A 609 -27.93 -15.34 -18.12
C ASP A 609 -28.24 -16.83 -18.39
N ASN A 610 -29.40 -17.11 -19.02
CA ASN A 610 -29.87 -18.46 -19.32
C ASN A 610 -28.90 -19.26 -20.21
N GLU A 611 -28.17 -18.59 -21.11
CA GLU A 611 -27.22 -19.26 -21.99
C GLU A 611 -25.99 -19.75 -21.21
N ALA A 612 -25.50 -18.93 -20.27
CA ALA A 612 -24.43 -19.31 -19.35
C ALA A 612 -24.85 -20.45 -18.42
N ALA A 613 -26.04 -20.36 -17.82
CA ALA A 613 -26.57 -21.41 -16.96
C ALA A 613 -26.70 -22.75 -17.72
N GLN A 614 -27.20 -22.72 -18.95
CA GLN A 614 -27.28 -23.92 -19.79
C GLN A 614 -25.89 -24.48 -20.14
N ALA A 615 -24.91 -23.64 -20.44
CA ALA A 615 -23.54 -24.05 -20.68
C ALA A 615 -22.90 -24.72 -19.45
N ALA A 616 -23.13 -24.15 -18.25
CA ALA A 616 -22.70 -24.72 -16.98
C ALA A 616 -23.35 -26.09 -16.74
N GLU A 617 -24.67 -26.21 -16.89
CA GLU A 617 -25.40 -27.47 -16.74
C GLU A 617 -24.90 -28.57 -17.67
N LEU A 618 -24.72 -28.25 -18.96
CA LEU A 618 -24.21 -29.20 -19.95
C LEU A 618 -22.77 -29.61 -19.65
N SER A 619 -21.94 -28.67 -19.18
CA SER A 619 -20.57 -28.96 -18.77
C SER A 619 -20.53 -29.95 -17.61
N VAL A 620 -21.30 -29.69 -16.56
CA VAL A 620 -21.41 -30.53 -15.37
C VAL A 620 -21.96 -31.91 -15.72
N ALA A 621 -23.05 -31.98 -16.52
CA ALA A 621 -23.64 -33.24 -16.96
C ALA A 621 -22.66 -34.12 -17.75
N ASN A 622 -21.65 -33.51 -18.39
CA ASN A 622 -20.63 -34.21 -19.15
C ASN A 622 -19.31 -34.39 -18.37
N GLY A 623 -19.24 -33.96 -17.12
CA GLY A 623 -18.08 -34.16 -16.24
C GLY A 623 -16.94 -33.16 -16.45
N ALA A 624 -17.24 -31.96 -16.92
CA ALA A 624 -16.27 -30.86 -17.03
C ALA A 624 -16.62 -29.73 -16.05
N SER A 625 -15.58 -29.11 -15.50
CA SER A 625 -15.73 -27.87 -14.74
C SER A 625 -16.02 -26.72 -15.70
N TRP A 626 -16.76 -25.71 -15.25
CA TRP A 626 -17.12 -24.56 -16.07
C TRP A 626 -16.84 -23.24 -15.33
N GLY A 627 -16.54 -22.20 -16.11
CA GLY A 627 -16.02 -20.93 -15.63
C GLY A 627 -16.67 -19.76 -16.33
N LEU A 628 -17.23 -18.83 -15.55
CA LEU A 628 -17.92 -17.65 -16.07
C LEU A 628 -16.96 -16.48 -16.30
N MET A 629 -17.11 -15.77 -17.43
CA MET A 629 -16.47 -14.48 -17.69
C MET A 629 -17.49 -13.45 -18.17
N LEU A 630 -17.77 -12.43 -17.36
CA LEU A 630 -18.72 -11.38 -17.74
C LEU A 630 -17.96 -10.17 -18.27
N ASN A 631 -17.71 -10.16 -19.58
CA ASN A 631 -16.85 -9.17 -20.23
C ASN A 631 -17.21 -7.72 -19.88
N ARG A 632 -18.52 -7.40 -19.79
CA ARG A 632 -19.01 -6.05 -19.51
C ARG A 632 -19.03 -5.65 -18.03
N ILE A 633 -18.73 -6.58 -17.13
CA ILE A 633 -18.77 -6.37 -15.68
C ILE A 633 -17.37 -6.44 -15.09
N ASN A 634 -16.69 -7.58 -15.25
CA ASN A 634 -15.44 -7.87 -14.52
C ASN A 634 -14.17 -7.83 -15.38
N GLN A 635 -14.32 -7.57 -16.68
CA GLN A 635 -13.22 -7.55 -17.65
C GLN A 635 -13.01 -6.16 -18.27
N TYR A 636 -14.08 -5.51 -18.75
CA TYR A 636 -14.02 -4.19 -19.40
C TYR A 636 -14.34 -3.06 -18.42
N PHE A 637 -13.73 -1.89 -18.62
CA PHE A 637 -14.02 -0.72 -17.79
C PHE A 637 -15.47 -0.21 -17.95
N PRO A 638 -16.13 0.21 -16.85
CA PRO A 638 -15.65 0.17 -15.46
C PRO A 638 -15.72 -1.23 -14.84
N LEU A 639 -14.64 -1.64 -14.16
CA LEU A 639 -14.52 -2.95 -13.51
C LEU A 639 -15.36 -3.03 -12.24
N GLN A 640 -16.26 -4.00 -12.18
CA GLN A 640 -17.20 -4.25 -11.09
C GLN A 640 -17.13 -5.70 -10.62
N PHE A 641 -17.41 -5.91 -9.33
CA PHE A 641 -17.44 -7.21 -8.67
C PHE A 641 -18.60 -7.17 -7.67
N ASN A 642 -19.76 -7.73 -8.03
CA ASN A 642 -20.98 -7.61 -7.23
C ASN A 642 -21.44 -8.95 -6.64
N GLY A 643 -20.54 -9.94 -6.53
CA GLY A 643 -20.88 -11.24 -5.96
C GLY A 643 -21.89 -11.99 -6.84
N ALA A 644 -22.90 -12.58 -6.22
CA ALA A 644 -23.92 -13.33 -6.95
C ALA A 644 -24.81 -12.44 -7.82
N ALA A 645 -24.83 -11.13 -7.56
CA ALA A 645 -25.58 -10.18 -8.37
C ALA A 645 -24.99 -9.97 -9.78
N ASP A 646 -23.76 -10.45 -10.04
CA ASP A 646 -23.14 -10.36 -11.35
C ASP A 646 -23.91 -11.17 -12.43
N ASP A 647 -24.43 -12.35 -12.06
CA ASP A 647 -25.32 -13.16 -12.91
C ASP A 647 -26.19 -14.08 -12.02
N PRO A 648 -27.35 -13.59 -11.53
CA PRO A 648 -28.19 -14.32 -10.58
C PRO A 648 -28.80 -15.63 -11.10
N ILE A 649 -28.71 -15.91 -12.40
CA ILE A 649 -29.22 -17.16 -12.99
C ILE A 649 -28.16 -18.25 -12.88
N VAL A 650 -26.88 -17.88 -12.99
CA VAL A 650 -25.76 -18.82 -12.89
C VAL A 650 -25.43 -19.19 -11.44
N TYR A 651 -25.46 -18.22 -10.52
CA TYR A 651 -25.16 -18.40 -9.09
C TYR A 651 -26.35 -18.98 -8.31
#